data_AF-A0A816MJQ6-F1
#
_entry.id   AF-A0A816MJQ6-F1
#
_cell.length_a   1.000
_cell.length_b   1.000
_cell.length_c   1.000
_cell.angle_alpha   90.00
_cell.angle_beta   90.00
_cell.angle_gamma   90.00
#
_symmetry.space_group_name_H-M   'P 1'
#
loop_
_entity.id
_entity.type
_entity.pdbx_description
1 polymer ?
#
loop_
_entity_poly.entity_id
_entity_poly.type
_entity_poly.pdbx_seq_one_letter_code
_entity_poly.pdbx_strand_id
1 'polypeptide(L)'
;MSYPSSYNARRNYGRGHGANRQSYSRNRDNSYQHNQNSYYGHNSPLADEQHRLVYQGRDELFDKKKTFPMIGPLKDKSLLLSQNLFKTDRWDIEQLIKLKQKLNVTRNCLNEKDIKVWKQLTSKTNMTGRIVWSLRDQNRIEMCTNAWIKIAEIFSKYDNLIPREFPEGSSFRSVHVCEAPGAFICATNFYYNKQLERRDFCPSQRQWEWTGLSLNPYYEGNDQEAMVDDDRFIIETLDRWYFGIDNSGNILDANNIKGLWKRVRSDSKSRGVHLVTGDGSVDTSADPNEQESIVSELHYAEAVCALGALATGGSLVLKMFNLFECETICLLYILALHFKELSVFKPASSRAPNGETYVVALGFHGIDSEVLHSLLSFVSPKFPPGKALLSRDSIPQSFLDALIEIADYFTMKQSQAIERNLELDRIWNRNIQQAIFQLNQDVVKEFRRLCFIDYRYQQSLRIVNNVELDGSAKALGNSAAVVKGGLRQRAGGTLDDRQTRKRDREEFLSSTNSNKDDSYAEDEEKKRKRISLGHGKTVVLGRNIAKVSTTVDTNNEVEIDSSIGQKPESTNESKAMKMMKSLGYVDGQGLGAQGQGRATPVETIMHNTRLGLGHHYQPSINSSSSSGPPIVTDEPLFSSFDQSIAASSSFLTLNHKPITIGFNLRSVLSSLFVKFVDLESLYKKREEYIFKIRSDRLTEPKTFLSDQLELLNKEERFRNIHGIYTDFKTAFQLASLDKIFQLTSVVANNSSTLTFIIDNQSLSGFAEYLVWQQKNQVRGLVVSDWKDPLPISPSVTYKTQIDQSHPAVHLFFSDVSILSIDVKINMRYTEQYNKRQLIISCQRALTLLNNGGHFVCKILDTLTRFTTGLIYLLYRSFKSISILRPFTLNPASSERFIVCRELKYPVHQSIIQHLDNLLKYEETENILEVVPLNCLLEPQFQQYLADTSQRLLQREIQALDKRLWHIDHQYDEQIDLMISEEHWEEAHECVTVQRRPKAPVVEPDSGIQLPIGWTKEWSKREEKFYYFNTNTKESRWEPPT
;
A
#
# COMPACT_ATOMS: atom_id res chain seq x y z
N MET A 1 -26.36 7.64 -69.14
CA MET A 1 -27.41 8.53 -69.70
C MET A 1 -27.97 9.36 -68.56
N SER A 2 -27.86 10.69 -68.69
CA SER A 2 -28.76 11.73 -68.16
C SER A 2 -29.20 11.71 -66.68
N TYR A 3 -28.62 12.62 -65.88
CA TYR A 3 -29.22 13.60 -64.92
C TYR A 3 -30.77 13.62 -64.68
N PRO A 4 -31.32 14.40 -63.71
CA PRO A 4 -30.78 15.07 -62.50
C PRO A 4 -31.73 15.13 -61.26
N SER A 5 -31.16 15.68 -60.18
CA SER A 5 -31.65 16.61 -59.11
C SER A 5 -33.11 17.10 -58.99
N SER A 6 -33.41 17.61 -57.78
CA SER A 6 -34.38 18.65 -57.35
C SER A 6 -35.58 18.11 -56.53
N TYR A 7 -36.16 18.74 -55.49
CA TYR A 7 -36.13 20.09 -54.90
C TYR A 7 -36.95 20.10 -53.57
N ASN A 8 -36.60 21.04 -52.67
CA ASN A 8 -37.43 21.89 -51.79
C ASN A 8 -38.40 21.40 -50.66
N ALA A 9 -38.02 21.89 -49.47
CA ALA A 9 -38.75 22.46 -48.32
C ALA A 9 -40.17 23.05 -48.45
N ARG A 10 -40.95 23.00 -47.34
CA ARG A 10 -41.97 23.97 -46.82
C ARG A 10 -42.13 23.76 -45.29
N ARG A 11 -41.87 24.73 -44.38
CA ARG A 11 -42.71 25.84 -43.81
C ARG A 11 -43.99 25.36 -43.09
N ASN A 12 -44.49 25.88 -41.96
CA ASN A 12 -44.09 26.80 -40.86
C ASN A 12 -45.28 26.88 -39.84
N TYR A 13 -45.10 27.60 -38.71
CA TYR A 13 -46.08 28.13 -37.70
C TYR A 13 -46.32 27.28 -36.42
N GLY A 14 -46.40 27.83 -35.19
CA GLY A 14 -46.58 29.23 -34.76
C GLY A 14 -46.21 29.52 -33.28
N ARG A 15 -46.43 30.79 -32.88
CA ARG A 15 -45.97 31.51 -31.66
C ARG A 15 -46.82 31.27 -30.38
N GLY A 16 -46.21 31.54 -29.20
CA GLY A 16 -46.89 31.92 -27.95
C GLY A 16 -45.90 32.47 -26.88
N HIS A 17 -46.23 33.61 -26.26
CA HIS A 17 -45.42 34.45 -25.35
C HIS A 17 -45.47 34.03 -23.86
N GLY A 18 -44.44 34.40 -23.06
CA GLY A 18 -44.66 35.01 -21.72
C GLY A 18 -43.90 34.50 -20.47
N ALA A 19 -42.82 35.23 -20.11
CA ALA A 19 -42.37 35.66 -18.75
C ALA A 19 -41.83 34.67 -17.65
N ASN A 20 -40.50 34.79 -17.44
CA ASN A 20 -39.72 34.92 -16.19
C ASN A 20 -40.01 34.09 -14.92
N ARG A 21 -39.00 33.29 -14.50
CA ARG A 21 -38.24 33.53 -13.25
C ARG A 21 -36.91 32.72 -13.23
N GLN A 22 -35.88 33.39 -12.73
CA GLN A 22 -34.46 33.01 -12.75
C GLN A 22 -34.11 31.87 -11.80
N SER A 23 -33.24 30.96 -12.23
CA SER A 23 -32.30 30.25 -11.37
C SER A 23 -30.96 30.14 -12.09
N TYR A 24 -29.94 30.81 -11.53
CA TYR A 24 -28.58 30.87 -12.05
C TYR A 24 -27.93 29.48 -12.06
N SER A 25 -27.81 28.88 -13.25
CA SER A 25 -26.84 27.82 -13.53
C SER A 25 -25.66 28.45 -14.28
N ARG A 26 -24.49 28.49 -13.64
CA ARG A 26 -23.22 28.78 -14.31
C ARG A 26 -22.84 27.57 -15.17
N ASN A 27 -23.31 27.55 -16.41
CA ASN A 27 -22.64 26.84 -17.49
C ASN A 27 -21.26 27.46 -17.66
N ARG A 28 -20.19 26.67 -17.43
CA ARG A 28 -18.87 27.00 -17.96
C ARG A 28 -18.85 26.54 -19.41
N ASP A 29 -18.84 27.54 -20.27
CA ASP A 29 -18.82 27.44 -21.71
C ASP A 29 -17.69 26.56 -22.26
N ASN A 30 -18.09 25.81 -23.29
CA ASN A 30 -17.27 25.26 -24.35
C ASN A 30 -16.48 26.38 -25.06
N SER A 31 -15.25 26.64 -24.59
CA SER A 31 -14.30 27.50 -25.30
C SER A 31 -13.02 26.74 -25.71
N TYR A 32 -13.17 25.58 -26.37
CA TYR A 32 -12.07 24.95 -27.11
C TYR A 32 -12.47 24.37 -28.47
N GLN A 33 -13.58 24.83 -29.04
CA GLN A 33 -14.01 24.51 -30.41
C GLN A 33 -14.44 25.77 -31.16
N HIS A 34 -13.52 26.70 -31.36
CA HIS A 34 -13.50 27.61 -32.52
C HIS A 34 -12.25 28.51 -32.43
N ASN A 35 -11.07 27.95 -32.77
CA ASN A 35 -9.93 28.76 -33.24
C ASN A 35 -8.83 27.90 -33.89
N GLN A 36 -9.19 27.02 -34.83
CA GLN A 36 -8.21 26.30 -35.67
C GLN A 36 -8.62 26.21 -37.15
N ASN A 37 -9.35 27.20 -37.68
CA ASN A 37 -9.71 27.22 -39.11
C ASN A 37 -9.42 28.55 -39.84
N SER A 38 -8.51 29.38 -39.33
CA SER A 38 -8.15 30.64 -40.02
C SER A 38 -6.66 30.92 -40.01
N TYR A 39 -5.83 30.00 -40.52
CA TYR A 39 -4.50 30.31 -41.07
C TYR A 39 -4.09 29.19 -42.05
N TYR A 40 -4.81 29.07 -43.17
CA TYR A 40 -4.28 28.37 -44.34
C TYR A 40 -3.30 29.31 -45.05
N GLY A 41 -2.10 29.46 -44.47
CA GLY A 41 -0.94 29.86 -45.25
C GLY A 41 -0.64 28.73 -46.23
N HIS A 42 -0.35 29.05 -47.49
CA HIS A 42 0.22 28.09 -48.43
C HIS A 42 1.47 27.45 -47.79
N ASN A 43 1.34 26.21 -47.34
CA ASN A 43 2.45 25.47 -46.76
C ASN A 43 3.39 25.04 -47.88
N SER A 44 4.66 25.42 -47.79
CA SER A 44 5.69 24.84 -48.66
C SER A 44 5.74 23.32 -48.43
N PRO A 45 5.81 22.51 -49.49
CA PRO A 45 6.01 21.07 -49.36
C PRO A 45 7.27 20.76 -48.55
N LEU A 46 7.30 19.63 -47.84
CA LEU A 46 8.51 19.16 -47.18
C LEU A 46 9.63 19.07 -48.22
N ALA A 47 10.83 19.55 -47.88
CA ALA A 47 12.01 19.24 -48.67
C ALA A 47 12.23 17.72 -48.71
N ASP A 48 12.83 17.19 -49.77
CA ASP A 48 12.99 15.75 -49.98
C ASP A 48 13.63 15.04 -48.79
N GLU A 49 14.64 15.65 -48.15
CA GLU A 49 15.29 15.12 -46.95
C GLU A 49 14.34 15.04 -45.75
N GLN A 50 13.52 16.06 -45.52
CA GLN A 50 12.51 16.08 -44.45
C GLN A 50 11.43 15.04 -44.70
N HIS A 51 10.98 14.91 -45.96
CA HIS A 51 10.02 13.90 -46.37
C HIS A 51 10.58 12.51 -46.10
N ARG A 52 11.80 12.22 -46.56
CA ARG A 52 12.50 10.96 -46.31
C ARG A 52 12.53 10.62 -44.82
N LEU A 53 12.92 11.56 -43.95
CA LEU A 53 13.02 11.32 -42.51
C LEU A 53 11.67 11.12 -41.83
N VAL A 54 10.65 11.90 -42.19
CA VAL A 54 9.31 11.74 -41.60
C VAL A 54 8.74 10.36 -41.90
N TYR A 55 8.87 9.89 -43.14
CA TYR A 55 8.27 8.63 -43.61
C TYR A 55 9.21 7.41 -43.56
N GLN A 56 10.47 7.57 -43.15
CA GLN A 56 11.42 6.44 -43.01
C GLN A 56 10.87 5.35 -42.08
N GLY A 57 10.75 4.13 -42.61
CA GLY A 57 10.25 2.95 -41.89
C GLY A 57 8.72 2.83 -41.87
N ARG A 58 7.99 3.66 -42.63
CA ARG A 58 6.52 3.64 -42.69
C ARG A 58 5.96 2.38 -43.36
N ASP A 59 6.56 1.93 -44.46
CA ASP A 59 6.01 0.83 -45.27
C ASP A 59 6.08 -0.52 -44.55
N GLU A 60 7.07 -0.69 -43.68
CA GLU A 60 7.29 -1.88 -42.85
C GLU A 60 6.82 -1.71 -41.41
N LEU A 61 6.09 -0.62 -41.10
CA LEU A 61 5.77 -0.22 -39.73
C LEU A 61 5.11 -1.36 -38.92
N PHE A 62 4.14 -2.05 -39.54
CA PHE A 62 3.37 -3.18 -38.99
C PHE A 62 3.90 -4.56 -39.42
N ASP A 63 5.04 -4.63 -40.11
CA ASP A 63 5.58 -5.88 -40.67
C ASP A 63 7.00 -6.18 -40.20
N LYS A 64 7.16 -6.33 -38.88
CA LYS A 64 8.44 -6.66 -38.24
C LYS A 64 8.37 -7.98 -37.50
N LYS A 65 8.07 -9.05 -38.24
CA LYS A 65 8.06 -10.44 -37.76
C LYS A 65 9.23 -11.21 -38.38
N LYS A 66 9.93 -12.00 -37.58
CA LYS A 66 10.87 -13.03 -38.06
C LYS A 66 10.58 -14.36 -37.36
N THR A 67 10.67 -15.46 -38.08
CA THR A 67 10.34 -16.81 -37.58
C THR A 67 11.59 -17.68 -37.60
N PHE A 68 11.80 -18.47 -36.55
CA PHE A 68 12.89 -19.44 -36.47
C PHE A 68 12.60 -20.69 -37.34
N PRO A 69 13.64 -21.42 -37.78
CA PRO A 69 13.45 -22.72 -38.40
C PRO A 69 12.78 -23.70 -37.41
N MET A 70 12.00 -24.64 -37.95
CA MET A 70 11.36 -25.68 -37.14
C MET A 70 12.40 -26.69 -36.63
N ILE A 71 12.55 -26.80 -35.31
CA ILE A 71 13.51 -27.71 -34.66
C ILE A 71 12.89 -29.09 -34.35
N GLY A 72 11.57 -29.14 -34.15
CA GLY A 72 10.86 -30.34 -33.73
C GLY A 72 10.91 -30.55 -32.20
N PRO A 73 10.11 -31.50 -31.66
CA PRO A 73 10.03 -31.72 -30.22
C PRO A 73 11.34 -32.25 -29.63
N LEU A 74 11.56 -31.98 -28.33
CA LEU A 74 12.69 -32.51 -27.56
C LEU A 74 12.77 -34.05 -27.70
N LYS A 75 13.87 -34.54 -28.28
CA LYS A 75 14.10 -35.98 -28.50
C LYS A 75 14.79 -36.65 -27.32
N ASP A 76 15.80 -36.00 -26.75
CA ASP A 76 16.53 -36.47 -25.59
C ASP A 76 16.24 -35.57 -24.39
N LYS A 77 15.52 -36.12 -23.41
CA LYS A 77 15.18 -35.40 -22.17
C LYS A 77 16.41 -35.07 -21.34
N SER A 78 17.49 -35.86 -21.45
CA SER A 78 18.71 -35.70 -20.66
C SER A 78 19.29 -34.30 -20.78
N LEU A 79 19.16 -33.68 -21.96
CA LEU A 79 19.61 -32.31 -22.24
C LEU A 79 19.11 -31.28 -21.23
N LEU A 80 17.87 -31.44 -20.75
CA LEU A 80 17.20 -30.47 -19.87
C LEU A 80 17.05 -30.97 -18.43
N LEU A 81 17.72 -32.06 -18.05
CA LEU A 81 17.78 -32.53 -16.67
C LEU A 81 18.82 -31.73 -15.86
N SER A 82 18.60 -31.62 -14.55
CA SER A 82 19.35 -30.72 -13.67
C SER A 82 20.83 -31.07 -13.58
N GLN A 83 21.17 -32.33 -13.85
CA GLN A 83 22.53 -32.82 -13.97
C GLN A 83 23.31 -32.27 -15.18
N ASN A 84 22.62 -31.72 -16.19
CA ASN A 84 23.22 -31.19 -17.41
C ASN A 84 23.05 -29.67 -17.59
N LEU A 85 22.10 -29.06 -16.87
CA LEU A 85 21.93 -27.59 -16.84
C LEU A 85 23.05 -26.92 -16.03
N PHE A 86 23.51 -25.75 -16.49
CA PHE A 86 24.53 -24.94 -15.79
C PHE A 86 25.86 -25.66 -15.52
N LYS A 87 26.26 -26.60 -16.39
CA LYS A 87 27.52 -27.35 -16.24
C LYS A 87 28.70 -26.75 -16.99
N THR A 88 28.44 -26.12 -18.12
CA THR A 88 29.48 -25.47 -18.91
C THR A 88 29.67 -24.02 -18.50
N ASP A 89 30.88 -23.51 -18.72
CA ASP A 89 31.13 -22.09 -18.56
C ASP A 89 30.29 -21.27 -19.54
N ARG A 90 30.01 -20.04 -19.14
CA ARG A 90 29.34 -19.06 -19.98
C ARG A 90 30.13 -18.88 -21.27
N TRP A 91 29.43 -18.91 -22.39
CA TRP A 91 30.00 -18.79 -23.72
C TRP A 91 29.34 -17.63 -24.46
N ASP A 92 30.07 -17.09 -25.43
CA ASP A 92 29.58 -16.01 -26.28
C ASP A 92 29.68 -16.40 -27.76
N ILE A 93 28.90 -15.72 -28.61
CA ILE A 93 28.99 -15.83 -30.06
C ILE A 93 29.58 -14.53 -30.59
N GLU A 94 30.76 -14.61 -31.22
CA GLU A 94 31.53 -13.44 -31.67
C GLU A 94 30.71 -12.47 -32.53
N GLN A 95 29.87 -13.00 -33.42
CA GLN A 95 29.00 -12.21 -34.29
C GLN A 95 27.95 -11.41 -33.49
N LEU A 96 27.34 -12.01 -32.46
CA LEU A 96 26.37 -11.33 -31.60
C LEU A 96 27.04 -10.27 -30.72
N ILE A 97 28.25 -10.54 -30.21
CA ILE A 97 29.04 -9.52 -29.49
C ILE A 97 29.29 -8.30 -30.39
N LYS A 98 29.70 -8.52 -31.65
CA LYS A 98 29.91 -7.43 -32.62
C LYS A 98 28.62 -6.64 -32.87
N LEU A 99 27.47 -7.30 -32.98
CA LEU A 99 26.17 -6.64 -33.10
C LEU A 99 25.81 -5.83 -31.86
N LYS A 100 26.01 -6.38 -30.65
CA LYS A 100 25.83 -5.67 -29.38
C LYS A 100 26.70 -4.42 -29.32
N GLN A 101 27.98 -4.52 -29.66
CA GLN A 101 28.90 -3.39 -29.70
C GLN A 101 28.44 -2.32 -30.69
N LYS A 102 28.07 -2.71 -31.92
CA LYS A 102 27.55 -1.80 -32.95
C LYS A 102 26.30 -1.05 -32.47
N LEU A 103 25.35 -1.75 -31.86
CA LEU A 103 24.14 -1.14 -31.33
C LEU A 103 24.44 -0.20 -30.16
N ASN A 104 25.38 -0.58 -29.28
CA ASN A 104 25.77 0.23 -28.14
C ASN A 104 26.44 1.54 -28.59
N VAL A 105 27.20 1.55 -29.69
CA VAL A 105 27.70 2.81 -30.30
C VAL A 105 26.53 3.76 -30.61
N THR A 106 25.47 3.29 -31.27
CA THR A 106 24.29 4.12 -31.58
C THR A 106 23.54 4.54 -30.31
N ARG A 107 23.38 3.65 -29.32
CA ARG A 107 22.70 3.96 -28.05
C ARG A 107 23.46 5.00 -27.23
N ASN A 108 24.79 4.93 -27.24
CA ASN A 108 25.65 5.83 -26.47
C ASN A 108 25.55 7.29 -26.93
N CYS A 109 25.07 7.56 -28.15
CA CYS A 109 24.69 8.91 -28.60
C CYS A 109 23.58 9.56 -27.74
N LEU A 110 22.91 8.79 -26.89
CA LEU A 110 21.87 9.26 -25.97
C LEU A 110 22.36 9.52 -24.55
N ASN A 111 23.62 9.21 -24.22
CA ASN A 111 24.12 9.23 -22.84
C ASN A 111 24.04 10.62 -22.20
N GLU A 112 24.35 11.66 -22.98
CA GLU A 112 24.32 13.06 -22.54
C GLU A 112 22.92 13.69 -22.60
N LYS A 113 21.94 13.01 -23.21
CA LYS A 113 20.57 13.53 -23.29
C LYS A 113 19.81 13.20 -22.00
N ASP A 114 19.15 14.22 -21.45
CA ASP A 114 18.18 14.01 -20.37
C ASP A 114 17.05 13.08 -20.86
N ILE A 115 16.77 12.03 -20.08
CA ILE A 115 15.78 11.00 -20.44
C ILE A 115 14.36 11.55 -20.59
N LYS A 116 13.98 12.61 -19.86
CA LYS A 116 12.68 13.26 -19.99
C LYS A 116 12.60 14.03 -21.31
N VAL A 117 13.66 14.74 -21.70
CA VAL A 117 13.74 15.44 -23.00
C VAL A 117 13.67 14.42 -24.15
N TRP A 118 14.45 13.34 -24.08
CA TRP A 118 14.40 12.26 -25.07
C TRP A 118 13.00 11.62 -25.15
N LYS A 119 12.36 11.40 -24.00
CA LYS A 119 10.98 10.88 -23.95
C LYS A 119 9.98 11.83 -24.59
N GLN A 120 10.13 13.15 -24.43
CA GLN A 120 9.27 14.14 -25.09
C GLN A 120 9.45 14.12 -26.61
N LEU A 121 10.70 14.14 -27.09
CA LEU A 121 11.01 14.04 -28.52
C LEU A 121 10.44 12.77 -29.13
N THR A 122 10.77 11.60 -28.57
CA THR A 122 10.27 10.31 -29.06
C THR A 122 8.76 10.18 -29.00
N SER A 123 8.08 10.93 -28.12
CA SER A 123 6.61 10.99 -28.10
C SER A 123 6.07 11.87 -29.22
N LYS A 124 6.76 12.97 -29.58
CA LYS A 124 6.40 13.85 -30.70
C LYS A 124 6.67 13.19 -32.06
N THR A 125 7.74 12.38 -32.18
CA THR A 125 8.13 11.74 -33.43
C THR A 125 7.50 10.35 -33.65
N ASN A 126 6.77 9.83 -32.67
CA ASN A 126 6.14 8.51 -32.74
C ASN A 126 5.02 8.49 -33.80
N MET A 127 5.13 7.60 -34.78
CA MET A 127 4.09 7.39 -35.80
C MET A 127 2.80 6.79 -35.22
N THR A 128 2.89 6.07 -34.09
CA THR A 128 1.74 5.44 -33.42
C THR A 128 1.23 6.26 -32.23
N GLY A 129 1.74 7.47 -32.01
CA GLY A 129 1.53 8.28 -30.80
C GLY A 129 0.06 8.68 -30.56
N ARG A 130 -0.80 8.65 -31.58
CA ARG A 130 -2.22 9.00 -31.47
C ARG A 130 -3.19 7.82 -31.36
N ILE A 131 -2.73 6.57 -31.46
CA ILE A 131 -3.60 5.39 -31.43
C ILE A 131 -4.37 5.32 -30.09
N VAL A 132 -3.66 5.33 -28.97
CA VAL A 132 -4.29 5.24 -27.64
C VAL A 132 -5.31 6.36 -27.42
N TRP A 133 -4.95 7.60 -27.77
CA TRP A 133 -5.86 8.73 -27.62
C TRP A 133 -7.12 8.56 -28.47
N SER A 134 -6.97 8.17 -29.74
CA SER A 134 -8.11 7.94 -30.65
C SER A 134 -9.04 6.84 -30.13
N LEU A 135 -8.48 5.75 -29.60
CA LEU A 135 -9.27 4.63 -29.09
C LEU A 135 -10.00 4.97 -27.79
N ARG A 136 -9.39 5.76 -26.90
CA ARG A 136 -10.05 6.25 -25.68
C ARG A 136 -11.21 7.20 -25.99
N ASP A 137 -10.94 8.20 -26.83
CA ASP A 137 -11.89 9.25 -27.18
C ASP A 137 -13.12 8.69 -27.92
N GLN A 138 -12.89 7.78 -28.89
CA GLN A 138 -13.93 7.36 -29.83
C GLN A 138 -14.55 6.00 -29.50
N ASN A 139 -13.81 5.08 -28.87
CA ASN A 139 -14.26 3.71 -28.63
C ASN A 139 -14.45 3.39 -27.14
N ARG A 140 -13.96 4.25 -26.23
CA ARG A 140 -13.97 4.04 -24.78
C ARG A 140 -13.49 2.63 -24.39
N ILE A 141 -12.34 2.21 -24.92
CA ILE A 141 -11.77 0.89 -24.63
C ILE A 141 -11.28 0.83 -23.17
N GLU A 142 -11.63 -0.26 -22.48
CA GLU A 142 -11.22 -0.53 -21.10
C GLU A 142 -9.70 -0.75 -21.00
N MET A 143 -9.05 -0.09 -20.04
CA MET A 143 -7.61 -0.13 -19.77
C MET A 143 -6.76 0.08 -21.04
N CYS A 144 -7.23 0.94 -21.94
CA CYS A 144 -6.58 1.20 -23.23
C CYS A 144 -5.24 1.93 -23.02
N THR A 145 -4.14 1.20 -22.83
CA THR A 145 -2.78 1.73 -22.66
C THR A 145 -1.88 1.43 -23.87
N ASN A 146 -0.62 1.84 -23.83
CA ASN A 146 0.36 1.40 -24.84
C ASN A 146 0.56 -0.13 -24.81
N ALA A 147 0.48 -0.77 -23.64
CA ALA A 147 0.58 -2.22 -23.55
C ALA A 147 -0.63 -2.90 -24.23
N TRP A 148 -1.84 -2.34 -24.03
CA TRP A 148 -3.06 -2.81 -24.67
C TRP A 148 -2.93 -2.85 -26.20
N ILE A 149 -2.45 -1.75 -26.82
CA ILE A 149 -2.35 -1.67 -28.29
C ILE A 149 -1.25 -2.57 -28.87
N LYS A 150 -0.21 -2.93 -28.09
CA LYS A 150 0.81 -3.91 -28.50
C LYS A 150 0.23 -5.30 -28.62
N ILE A 151 -0.51 -5.73 -27.61
CA ILE A 151 -1.17 -7.03 -27.64
C ILE A 151 -2.29 -7.07 -28.68
N ALA A 152 -3.01 -5.97 -28.86
CA ALA A 152 -3.98 -5.88 -29.94
C ALA A 152 -3.32 -6.09 -31.31
N GLU A 153 -2.15 -5.48 -31.55
CA GLU A 153 -1.39 -5.68 -32.77
C GLU A 153 -0.93 -7.15 -32.92
N ILE A 154 -0.43 -7.75 -31.84
CA ILE A 154 -0.03 -9.16 -31.81
C ILE A 154 -1.22 -10.07 -32.16
N PHE A 155 -2.38 -9.92 -31.52
CA PHE A 155 -3.57 -10.72 -31.83
C PHE A 155 -4.01 -10.60 -33.29
N SER A 156 -3.89 -9.41 -33.89
CA SER A 156 -4.23 -9.22 -35.31
C SER A 156 -3.22 -9.86 -36.28
N LYS A 157 -1.98 -10.09 -35.86
CA LYS A 157 -0.95 -10.73 -36.68
C LYS A 157 -0.93 -12.26 -36.55
N TYR A 158 -1.42 -12.79 -35.43
CA TYR A 158 -1.38 -14.21 -35.10
C TYR A 158 -2.78 -14.79 -34.84
N ASP A 159 -3.39 -15.34 -35.88
CA ASP A 159 -4.76 -15.85 -35.89
C ASP A 159 -5.07 -17.01 -34.92
N ASN A 160 -4.04 -17.69 -34.39
CA ASN A 160 -4.19 -18.91 -33.58
C ASN A 160 -3.79 -18.72 -32.11
N LEU A 161 -3.60 -17.48 -31.65
CA LEU A 161 -3.33 -17.21 -30.23
C LEU A 161 -4.51 -17.54 -29.33
N ILE A 162 -5.73 -17.30 -29.83
CA ILE A 162 -6.97 -17.76 -29.21
C ILE A 162 -7.46 -18.94 -30.05
N PRO A 163 -7.67 -20.14 -29.47
CA PRO A 163 -8.19 -21.28 -30.20
C PRO A 163 -9.48 -20.93 -30.95
N ARG A 164 -9.61 -21.40 -32.18
CA ARG A 164 -10.76 -21.15 -33.04
C ARG A 164 -11.97 -21.99 -32.64
N GLU A 165 -11.76 -23.14 -32.03
CA GLU A 165 -12.80 -24.08 -31.64
C GLU A 165 -12.56 -24.49 -30.20
N PHE A 166 -13.65 -24.56 -29.44
CA PHE A 166 -13.66 -25.05 -28.07
C PHE A 166 -14.57 -26.28 -28.05
N PRO A 167 -14.14 -27.41 -27.46
CA PRO A 167 -15.04 -28.52 -27.17
C PRO A 167 -16.33 -28.03 -26.51
N GLU A 168 -17.46 -28.62 -26.86
CA GLU A 168 -18.76 -28.21 -26.35
C GLU A 168 -18.77 -28.26 -24.80
N GLY A 169 -19.10 -27.13 -24.16
CA GLY A 169 -19.05 -26.99 -22.70
C GLY A 169 -17.67 -26.69 -22.10
N SER A 170 -16.65 -26.36 -22.90
CA SER A 170 -15.33 -25.91 -22.41
C SER A 170 -15.14 -24.39 -22.49
N SER A 171 -14.42 -23.83 -21.51
CA SER A 171 -14.11 -22.41 -21.41
C SER A 171 -12.75 -22.08 -22.04
N PHE A 172 -12.62 -20.90 -22.65
CA PHE A 172 -11.31 -20.33 -22.96
C PHE A 172 -10.59 -20.05 -21.65
N ARG A 173 -9.30 -20.37 -21.58
CA ARG A 173 -8.50 -20.22 -20.36
C ARG A 173 -7.17 -19.56 -20.66
N SER A 174 -6.81 -18.54 -19.88
CA SER A 174 -5.52 -17.85 -20.03
C SER A 174 -4.87 -17.52 -18.69
N VAL A 175 -3.54 -17.40 -18.72
CA VAL A 175 -2.73 -16.86 -17.61
C VAL A 175 -1.96 -15.66 -18.12
N HIS A 176 -1.88 -14.62 -17.29
CA HIS A 176 -1.14 -13.41 -17.61
C HIS A 176 -0.15 -13.15 -16.48
N VAL A 177 1.14 -13.40 -16.73
CA VAL A 177 2.22 -13.24 -15.76
C VAL A 177 2.88 -11.86 -15.89
N CYS A 178 3.34 -11.31 -14.76
CA CYS A 178 3.88 -9.95 -14.65
C CYS A 178 2.99 -8.88 -15.30
N GLU A 179 1.67 -9.03 -15.13
CA GLU A 179 0.66 -8.37 -15.97
C GLU A 179 0.14 -7.03 -15.43
N ALA A 180 0.43 -6.68 -14.17
CA ALA A 180 -0.10 -5.43 -13.61
C ALA A 180 0.22 -4.24 -14.54
N PRO A 181 -0.76 -3.35 -14.84
CA PRO A 181 -2.06 -3.21 -14.19
C PRO A 181 -3.21 -4.03 -14.83
N GLY A 182 -2.99 -4.83 -15.87
CA GLY A 182 -4.03 -5.64 -16.54
C GLY A 182 -4.36 -5.27 -17.98
N ALA A 183 -3.45 -4.60 -18.69
CA ALA A 183 -3.70 -4.12 -20.05
C ALA A 183 -3.79 -5.26 -21.10
N PHE A 184 -2.97 -6.31 -21.00
CA PHE A 184 -3.07 -7.47 -21.88
C PHE A 184 -4.31 -8.29 -21.58
N ILE A 185 -4.75 -8.36 -20.31
CA ILE A 185 -6.01 -9.01 -19.93
C ILE A 185 -7.18 -8.32 -20.65
N CYS A 186 -7.31 -6.99 -20.53
CA CYS A 186 -8.39 -6.25 -21.20
C CYS A 186 -8.32 -6.33 -22.73
N ALA A 187 -7.11 -6.37 -23.32
CA ALA A 187 -6.94 -6.56 -24.76
C ALA A 187 -7.34 -7.97 -25.20
N THR A 188 -7.01 -8.99 -24.41
CA THR A 188 -7.41 -10.38 -24.64
C THR A 188 -8.93 -10.52 -24.58
N ASN A 189 -9.59 -9.88 -23.61
CA ASN A 189 -11.05 -9.83 -23.51
C ASN A 189 -11.69 -9.24 -24.78
N PHE A 190 -11.16 -8.12 -25.25
CA PHE A 190 -11.65 -7.45 -26.45
C PHE A 190 -11.58 -8.38 -27.67
N TYR A 191 -10.42 -9.02 -27.90
CA TYR A 191 -10.23 -9.91 -29.04
C TYR A 191 -11.03 -11.20 -28.93
N TYR A 192 -11.15 -11.77 -27.74
CA TYR A 192 -11.98 -12.95 -27.49
C TYR A 192 -13.44 -12.68 -27.85
N ASN A 193 -14.03 -11.58 -27.37
CA ASN A 193 -15.40 -11.21 -27.70
C ASN A 193 -15.58 -10.93 -29.20
N LYS A 194 -14.61 -10.29 -29.86
CA LYS A 194 -14.64 -10.06 -31.30
C LYS A 194 -14.62 -11.34 -32.12
N GLN A 195 -13.85 -12.35 -31.69
CA GLN A 195 -13.83 -13.64 -32.35
C GLN A 195 -15.17 -14.37 -32.25
N LEU A 196 -15.88 -14.23 -31.12
CA LEU A 196 -17.21 -14.80 -30.90
C LEU A 196 -18.31 -14.09 -31.70
N GLU A 197 -18.28 -12.75 -31.80
CA GLU A 197 -19.24 -11.96 -32.59
C GLU A 197 -19.29 -12.36 -34.08
N ARG A 198 -18.16 -12.78 -34.65
CA ARG A 198 -18.07 -13.17 -36.07
C ARG A 198 -18.73 -14.50 -36.40
N ARG A 199 -19.20 -15.26 -35.40
CA ARG A 199 -19.57 -16.67 -35.57
C ARG A 199 -20.98 -17.01 -35.06
N ASP A 200 -21.85 -16.01 -34.86
CA ASP A 200 -23.22 -16.18 -34.35
C ASP A 200 -23.30 -17.04 -33.06
N PHE A 201 -22.27 -16.98 -32.21
CA PHE A 201 -22.25 -17.74 -30.96
C PHE A 201 -23.28 -17.19 -29.97
N CYS A 202 -23.96 -18.09 -29.25
CA CYS A 202 -24.95 -17.73 -28.25
C CYS A 202 -24.25 -17.07 -27.03
N PRO A 203 -24.81 -16.01 -26.41
CA PRO A 203 -24.21 -15.37 -25.22
C PRO A 203 -23.89 -16.33 -24.06
N SER A 204 -24.59 -17.46 -23.97
CA SER A 204 -24.36 -18.52 -22.97
C SER A 204 -23.04 -19.27 -23.14
N GLN A 205 -22.33 -19.11 -24.28
CA GLN A 205 -21.04 -19.72 -24.58
C GLN A 205 -19.83 -18.82 -24.26
N ARG A 206 -20.06 -17.61 -23.72
CA ARG A 206 -18.98 -16.71 -23.26
C ARG A 206 -18.42 -17.15 -21.91
N GLN A 207 -17.63 -18.21 -21.91
CA GLN A 207 -16.91 -18.68 -20.72
C GLN A 207 -15.41 -18.45 -20.92
N TRP A 208 -14.90 -17.33 -20.42
CA TRP A 208 -13.46 -17.08 -20.33
C TRP A 208 -13.04 -17.05 -18.87
N GLU A 209 -12.11 -17.93 -18.52
CA GLU A 209 -11.45 -17.93 -17.22
C GLU A 209 -10.03 -17.44 -17.40
N TRP A 210 -9.65 -16.41 -16.65
CA TRP A 210 -8.29 -15.92 -16.66
C TRP A 210 -7.72 -15.87 -15.25
N THR A 211 -6.40 -15.94 -15.16
CA THR A 211 -5.66 -15.73 -13.91
C THR A 211 -4.52 -14.76 -14.15
N GLY A 212 -4.48 -13.67 -13.38
CA GLY A 212 -3.37 -12.72 -13.37
C GLY A 212 -2.35 -13.10 -12.29
N LEU A 213 -1.06 -12.97 -12.59
CA LEU A 213 0.04 -13.05 -11.63
C LEU A 213 0.92 -11.83 -11.82
N SER A 214 1.20 -11.11 -10.74
CA SER A 214 2.16 -9.99 -10.71
C SER A 214 2.57 -9.75 -9.27
N LEU A 215 3.62 -8.97 -9.02
CA LEU A 215 3.92 -8.46 -7.68
C LEU A 215 2.66 -7.85 -7.08
N ASN A 216 2.33 -8.27 -5.86
CA ASN A 216 1.14 -7.83 -5.16
C ASN A 216 1.31 -6.39 -4.67
N PRO A 217 0.52 -5.41 -5.18
CA PRO A 217 0.64 -4.01 -4.78
C PRO A 217 0.31 -3.76 -3.30
N TYR A 218 -0.29 -4.75 -2.63
CA TYR A 218 -0.71 -4.72 -1.22
C TYR A 218 0.20 -5.51 -0.29
N TYR A 219 1.26 -6.12 -0.83
CA TYR A 219 2.25 -6.85 -0.05
C TYR A 219 3.45 -5.94 0.23
N GLU A 220 3.64 -5.58 1.49
CA GLU A 220 4.67 -4.61 1.91
C GLU A 220 6.11 -5.09 1.72
N GLY A 221 6.32 -6.40 1.66
CA GLY A 221 7.66 -6.95 1.42
C GLY A 221 8.17 -6.75 -0.02
N ASN A 222 7.32 -6.26 -0.94
CA ASN A 222 7.73 -5.99 -2.31
C ASN A 222 8.44 -4.63 -2.42
N ASP A 223 9.47 -4.57 -3.27
CA ASP A 223 10.08 -3.28 -3.64
C ASP A 223 9.01 -2.39 -4.27
N GLN A 224 8.81 -1.22 -3.66
CA GLN A 224 7.89 -0.24 -4.17
C GLN A 224 8.22 0.07 -5.62
N GLU A 225 9.50 0.36 -5.93
CA GLU A 225 10.00 0.69 -7.28
C GLU A 225 9.69 -0.36 -8.34
N ALA A 226 9.50 -1.61 -7.92
CA ALA A 226 9.15 -2.71 -8.82
C ALA A 226 7.62 -2.85 -9.07
N MET A 227 6.77 -2.37 -8.15
CA MET A 227 5.31 -2.51 -8.26
C MET A 227 4.69 -1.48 -9.21
N VAL A 228 3.53 -1.80 -9.77
CA VAL A 228 2.74 -0.86 -10.57
C VAL A 228 1.85 -0.02 -9.65
N ASP A 229 1.72 1.27 -9.98
CA ASP A 229 0.95 2.23 -9.19
C ASP A 229 -0.57 2.09 -9.40
N ASP A 230 -0.99 1.82 -10.63
CA ASP A 230 -2.41 1.70 -10.99
C ASP A 230 -2.93 0.30 -10.69
N ASP A 231 -3.71 0.18 -9.62
CA ASP A 231 -4.24 -1.07 -9.12
C ASP A 231 -5.76 -1.19 -9.27
N ARG A 232 -6.41 -0.22 -9.93
CA ARG A 232 -7.89 -0.16 -9.99
C ARG A 232 -8.50 -1.39 -10.64
N PHE A 233 -7.90 -1.88 -11.73
CA PHE A 233 -8.35 -3.10 -12.38
C PHE A 233 -8.13 -4.32 -11.46
N ILE A 234 -7.04 -4.35 -10.69
CA ILE A 234 -6.71 -5.42 -9.75
C ILE A 234 -7.76 -5.50 -8.64
N ILE A 235 -8.15 -4.36 -8.04
CA ILE A 235 -9.16 -4.30 -6.97
C ILE A 235 -10.49 -4.90 -7.44
N GLU A 236 -10.96 -4.47 -8.61
CA GLU A 236 -12.26 -4.88 -9.17
C GLU A 236 -12.28 -6.34 -9.63
N THR A 237 -11.11 -6.97 -9.76
CA THR A 237 -10.96 -8.35 -10.27
C THR A 237 -10.14 -9.23 -9.34
N LEU A 238 -10.02 -8.86 -8.05
CA LEU A 238 -9.04 -9.42 -7.13
C LEU A 238 -9.11 -10.95 -6.98
N ASP A 239 -10.32 -11.53 -7.10
CA ASP A 239 -10.57 -12.97 -7.06
C ASP A 239 -9.88 -13.74 -8.20
N ARG A 240 -9.60 -13.07 -9.32
CA ARG A 240 -8.90 -13.59 -10.50
C ARG A 240 -7.38 -13.40 -10.44
N TRP A 241 -6.86 -12.66 -9.48
CA TRP A 241 -5.42 -12.53 -9.27
C TRP A 241 -4.89 -13.63 -8.34
N TYR A 242 -3.71 -14.14 -8.69
CA TYR A 242 -2.97 -15.10 -7.89
C TYR A 242 -1.62 -14.50 -7.51
N PHE A 243 -1.48 -14.17 -6.22
CA PHE A 243 -0.29 -13.54 -5.66
C PHE A 243 0.68 -14.53 -5.01
N GLY A 244 0.66 -15.81 -5.39
CA GLY A 244 1.54 -16.80 -4.77
C GLY A 244 1.03 -17.34 -3.44
N ILE A 245 1.74 -18.34 -2.90
CA ILE A 245 1.42 -18.94 -1.59
C ILE A 245 1.83 -18.04 -0.43
N ASP A 246 2.81 -17.16 -0.67
CA ASP A 246 3.32 -16.15 0.26
C ASP A 246 2.61 -14.80 0.11
N ASN A 247 1.69 -14.70 -0.85
CA ASN A 247 0.96 -13.49 -1.23
C ASN A 247 1.85 -12.34 -1.77
N SER A 248 3.14 -12.58 -2.10
CA SER A 248 4.06 -11.57 -2.64
C SER A 248 3.84 -11.32 -4.14
N GLY A 249 3.39 -12.33 -4.88
CA GLY A 249 3.27 -12.29 -6.32
C GLY A 249 4.62 -12.36 -7.05
N ASN A 250 5.70 -12.68 -6.33
CA ASN A 250 7.04 -12.80 -6.90
C ASN A 250 7.15 -14.11 -7.71
N ILE A 251 7.28 -13.97 -9.03
CA ILE A 251 7.44 -15.11 -9.95
C ILE A 251 8.81 -15.78 -9.84
N LEU A 252 9.81 -15.10 -9.29
CA LEU A 252 11.15 -15.67 -9.06
C LEU A 252 11.17 -16.65 -7.87
N ASP A 253 10.06 -16.82 -7.14
CA ASP A 253 9.87 -17.90 -6.18
C ASP A 253 9.19 -19.10 -6.86
N ALA A 254 9.93 -20.20 -6.96
CA ALA A 254 9.45 -21.45 -7.54
C ALA A 254 8.17 -21.98 -6.87
N ASN A 255 7.95 -21.72 -5.58
CA ASN A 255 6.74 -22.17 -4.88
C ASN A 255 5.49 -21.40 -5.33
N ASN A 256 5.63 -20.12 -5.67
CA ASN A 256 4.56 -19.33 -6.24
C ASN A 256 4.17 -19.87 -7.61
N ILE A 257 5.15 -20.24 -8.45
CA ILE A 257 4.87 -20.91 -9.72
C ILE A 257 4.15 -22.25 -9.52
N LYS A 258 4.62 -23.11 -8.60
CA LYS A 258 3.95 -24.40 -8.29
C LYS A 258 2.50 -24.22 -7.86
N GLY A 259 2.25 -23.24 -7.00
CA GLY A 259 0.90 -22.95 -6.52
C GLY A 259 -0.02 -22.45 -7.64
N LEU A 260 0.50 -21.65 -8.58
CA LEU A 260 -0.24 -21.26 -9.79
C LEU A 260 -0.59 -22.48 -10.64
N TRP A 261 0.38 -23.36 -10.93
CA TRP A 261 0.12 -24.58 -11.70
C TRP A 261 -0.96 -25.44 -11.05
N LYS A 262 -0.89 -25.62 -9.73
CA LYS A 262 -1.93 -26.33 -8.98
C LYS A 262 -3.29 -25.65 -9.14
N ARG A 263 -3.36 -24.31 -9.09
CA ARG A 263 -4.61 -23.56 -9.27
C ARG A 263 -5.22 -23.77 -10.66
N VAL A 264 -4.43 -23.66 -11.72
CA VAL A 264 -4.95 -23.72 -13.11
C VAL A 264 -5.13 -25.15 -13.64
N ARG A 265 -4.55 -26.15 -12.97
CA ARG A 265 -4.67 -27.58 -13.30
C ARG A 265 -5.50 -28.40 -12.30
N SER A 266 -6.09 -27.80 -11.27
CA SER A 266 -6.80 -28.51 -10.19
C SER A 266 -8.12 -29.16 -10.61
N ASP A 267 -8.78 -28.63 -11.64
CA ASP A 267 -10.01 -29.24 -12.15
C ASP A 267 -9.66 -30.53 -12.91
N SER A 268 -10.28 -31.65 -12.54
CA SER A 268 -10.16 -32.95 -13.21
C SER A 268 -10.45 -32.92 -14.72
N LYS A 269 -11.13 -31.87 -15.22
CA LYS A 269 -11.34 -31.60 -16.65
C LYS A 269 -10.26 -30.73 -17.30
N SER A 270 -9.38 -30.09 -16.52
CA SER A 270 -8.37 -29.14 -16.96
C SER A 270 -7.07 -29.83 -17.42
N ARG A 271 -6.73 -29.66 -18.71
CA ARG A 271 -5.40 -30.02 -19.25
C ARG A 271 -4.39 -28.85 -19.21
N GLY A 272 -4.68 -27.77 -18.46
CA GLY A 272 -3.91 -26.51 -18.47
C GLY A 272 -4.63 -25.36 -19.19
N VAL A 273 -3.91 -24.28 -19.49
CA VAL A 273 -4.44 -23.08 -20.15
C VAL A 273 -4.06 -22.99 -21.63
N HIS A 274 -4.83 -22.23 -22.39
CA HIS A 274 -4.68 -22.13 -23.85
C HIS A 274 -3.72 -21.01 -24.26
N LEU A 275 -3.62 -19.96 -23.45
CA LEU A 275 -2.77 -18.81 -23.69
C LEU A 275 -2.04 -18.43 -22.41
N VAL A 276 -0.74 -18.21 -22.50
CA VAL A 276 0.03 -17.51 -21.48
C VAL A 276 0.63 -16.24 -22.08
N THR A 277 0.51 -15.11 -21.39
CA THR A 277 1.22 -13.88 -21.75
C THR A 277 2.13 -13.41 -20.62
N GLY A 278 3.31 -12.88 -20.95
CA GLY A 278 4.21 -12.22 -20.00
C GLY A 278 4.65 -10.85 -20.49
N ASP A 279 4.51 -9.82 -19.66
CA ASP A 279 4.98 -8.43 -19.93
C ASP A 279 6.04 -7.97 -18.90
N GLY A 280 6.70 -8.92 -18.23
CA GLY A 280 7.70 -8.67 -17.20
C GLY A 280 8.87 -7.81 -17.67
N SER A 281 9.29 -6.89 -16.81
CA SER A 281 10.49 -6.08 -16.99
C SER A 281 10.86 -5.44 -15.65
N VAL A 282 12.14 -5.13 -15.45
CA VAL A 282 12.62 -4.28 -14.36
C VAL A 282 13.11 -2.92 -14.89
N ASP A 283 13.38 -1.97 -14.01
CA ASP A 283 14.00 -0.70 -14.42
C ASP A 283 15.47 -0.91 -14.79
N THR A 284 15.75 -0.87 -16.09
CA THR A 284 17.10 -0.97 -16.65
C THR A 284 17.63 0.38 -17.09
N SER A 285 17.04 1.49 -16.61
CA SER A 285 17.39 2.81 -17.09
C SER A 285 18.86 3.17 -16.77
N ALA A 286 19.39 2.79 -15.61
CA ALA A 286 20.79 3.03 -15.27
C ALA A 286 21.79 2.23 -16.13
N ASP A 287 21.38 1.09 -16.70
CA ASP A 287 22.26 0.20 -17.47
C ASP A 287 21.56 -0.28 -18.76
N PRO A 288 21.24 0.63 -19.69
CA PRO A 288 20.39 0.30 -20.84
C PRO A 288 21.07 -0.66 -21.83
N ASN A 289 22.41 -0.69 -21.85
CA ASN A 289 23.19 -1.58 -22.71
C ASN A 289 23.19 -3.03 -22.22
N GLU A 290 22.94 -3.24 -20.92
CA GLU A 290 22.88 -4.56 -20.27
C GLU A 290 21.44 -4.99 -19.94
N GLN A 291 20.45 -4.33 -20.53
CA GLN A 291 19.03 -4.60 -20.30
C GLN A 291 18.69 -6.09 -20.44
N GLU A 292 19.22 -6.75 -21.47
CA GLU A 292 18.97 -8.16 -21.75
C GLU A 292 19.44 -9.07 -20.61
N SER A 293 20.68 -8.91 -20.15
CA SER A 293 21.25 -9.66 -19.03
C SER A 293 20.48 -9.43 -17.72
N ILE A 294 20.09 -8.19 -17.46
CA ILE A 294 19.42 -7.78 -16.20
C ILE A 294 18.04 -8.42 -16.03
N VAL A 295 17.32 -8.69 -17.13
CA VAL A 295 15.95 -9.26 -17.09
C VAL A 295 15.92 -10.77 -17.33
N SER A 296 17.08 -11.39 -17.59
CA SER A 296 17.17 -12.79 -18.05
C SER A 296 16.55 -13.79 -17.06
N GLU A 297 16.76 -13.62 -15.76
CA GLU A 297 16.15 -14.45 -14.72
C GLU A 297 14.62 -14.31 -14.68
N LEU A 298 14.10 -13.09 -14.92
CA LEU A 298 12.66 -12.83 -14.94
C LEU A 298 12.00 -13.50 -16.15
N HIS A 299 12.56 -13.33 -17.35
CA HIS A 299 12.04 -13.98 -18.55
C HIS A 299 12.11 -15.51 -18.47
N TYR A 300 13.16 -16.06 -17.86
CA TYR A 300 13.26 -17.49 -17.59
C TYR A 300 12.14 -17.96 -16.67
N ALA A 301 11.88 -17.26 -15.57
CA ALA A 301 10.79 -17.59 -14.66
C ALA A 301 9.41 -17.49 -15.33
N GLU A 302 9.15 -16.46 -16.14
CA GLU A 302 7.92 -16.34 -16.94
C GLU A 302 7.75 -17.50 -17.92
N ALA A 303 8.81 -17.87 -18.63
CA ALA A 303 8.79 -18.99 -19.58
C ALA A 303 8.58 -20.35 -18.89
N VAL A 304 9.29 -20.63 -17.79
CA VAL A 304 9.11 -21.87 -17.01
C VAL A 304 7.69 -21.93 -16.45
N CYS A 305 7.19 -20.81 -15.91
CA CYS A 305 5.82 -20.69 -15.44
C CYS A 305 4.81 -21.03 -16.57
N ALA A 306 5.03 -20.49 -17.78
CA ALA A 306 4.20 -20.77 -18.94
C ALA A 306 4.23 -22.26 -19.35
N LEU A 307 5.41 -22.87 -19.43
CA LEU A 307 5.58 -24.28 -19.83
C LEU A 307 4.80 -25.24 -18.92
N GLY A 308 4.74 -24.97 -17.61
CA GLY A 308 3.96 -25.77 -16.67
C GLY A 308 2.46 -25.44 -16.65
N ALA A 309 2.06 -24.23 -17.04
CA ALA A 309 0.66 -23.81 -17.07
C ALA A 309 -0.08 -24.25 -18.35
N LEU A 310 0.61 -24.25 -19.49
CA LEU A 310 0.01 -24.48 -20.81
C LEU A 310 -0.53 -25.91 -20.97
N ALA A 311 -1.62 -26.01 -21.72
CA ALA A 311 -2.13 -27.24 -22.32
C ALA A 311 -1.45 -27.48 -23.68
N THR A 312 -1.36 -28.75 -24.11
CA THR A 312 -0.91 -29.10 -25.46
C THR A 312 -1.74 -28.34 -26.52
N GLY A 313 -1.06 -27.77 -27.51
CA GLY A 313 -1.64 -26.88 -28.51
C GLY A 313 -1.74 -25.41 -28.10
N GLY A 314 -1.47 -25.08 -26.84
CA GLY A 314 -1.50 -23.71 -26.33
C GLY A 314 -0.41 -22.80 -26.90
N SER A 315 -0.54 -21.50 -26.62
CA SER A 315 0.35 -20.45 -27.15
C SER A 315 0.95 -19.59 -26.04
N LEU A 316 2.15 -19.07 -26.29
CA LEU A 316 2.88 -18.16 -25.40
C LEU A 316 3.19 -16.85 -26.14
N VAL A 317 2.94 -15.72 -25.48
CA VAL A 317 3.45 -14.41 -25.87
C VAL A 317 4.30 -13.86 -24.73
N LEU A 318 5.60 -13.73 -24.94
CA LEU A 318 6.54 -13.26 -23.92
C LEU A 318 7.24 -11.99 -24.42
N LYS A 319 7.19 -10.92 -23.63
CA LYS A 319 8.03 -9.75 -23.86
C LYS A 319 9.49 -10.14 -23.70
N MET A 320 10.32 -9.69 -24.64
CA MET A 320 11.76 -9.87 -24.66
C MET A 320 12.43 -8.57 -25.10
N PHE A 321 13.75 -8.54 -25.14
CA PHE A 321 14.50 -7.38 -25.64
C PHE A 321 15.41 -7.78 -26.80
N ASN A 322 16.68 -7.46 -26.68
CA ASN A 322 17.73 -7.90 -27.59
C ASN A 322 17.95 -9.43 -27.44
N LEU A 323 18.72 -10.00 -28.37
CA LEU A 323 18.92 -11.45 -28.52
C LEU A 323 20.42 -11.81 -28.59
N PHE A 324 21.27 -11.17 -27.79
CA PHE A 324 22.72 -11.32 -27.84
C PHE A 324 23.29 -12.26 -26.79
N GLU A 325 22.63 -12.36 -25.64
CA GLU A 325 23.17 -12.99 -24.44
C GLU A 325 22.93 -14.51 -24.44
N CYS A 326 23.88 -15.24 -23.88
CA CYS A 326 23.85 -16.70 -23.75
C CYS A 326 22.54 -17.20 -23.13
N GLU A 327 22.08 -16.51 -22.08
CA GLU A 327 20.87 -16.81 -21.33
C GLU A 327 19.62 -16.75 -22.23
N THR A 328 19.51 -15.70 -23.05
CA THR A 328 18.43 -15.51 -24.02
C THR A 328 18.46 -16.57 -25.11
N ILE A 329 19.65 -16.87 -25.65
CA ILE A 329 19.83 -17.88 -26.71
C ILE A 329 19.37 -19.26 -26.22
N CYS A 330 19.82 -19.65 -25.02
CA CYS A 330 19.42 -20.92 -24.39
C CYS A 330 17.90 -20.98 -24.18
N LEU A 331 17.30 -19.89 -23.67
CA LEU A 331 15.86 -19.83 -23.43
C LEU A 331 15.04 -19.95 -24.72
N LEU A 332 15.42 -19.24 -25.78
CA LEU A 332 14.76 -19.33 -27.09
C LEU A 332 14.85 -20.74 -27.68
N TYR A 333 16.01 -21.39 -27.53
CA TYR A 333 16.17 -22.77 -28.00
C TYR A 333 15.29 -23.75 -27.20
N ILE A 334 15.20 -23.60 -25.88
CA ILE A 334 14.26 -24.39 -25.06
C ILE A 334 12.82 -24.18 -25.52
N LEU A 335 12.40 -22.95 -25.80
CA LEU A 335 11.08 -22.68 -26.35
C LEU A 335 10.90 -23.32 -27.74
N ALA A 336 11.89 -23.24 -28.63
CA ALA A 336 11.83 -23.86 -29.96
C ALA A 336 11.65 -25.39 -29.91
N LEU A 337 12.16 -26.06 -28.86
CA LEU A 337 11.98 -27.50 -28.64
C LEU A 337 10.57 -27.87 -28.15
N HIS A 338 9.84 -26.93 -27.57
CA HIS A 338 8.54 -27.19 -26.94
C HIS A 338 7.36 -26.61 -27.71
N PHE A 339 7.58 -25.85 -28.77
CA PHE A 339 6.53 -25.24 -29.59
C PHE A 339 6.71 -25.57 -31.07
N LYS A 340 5.60 -25.62 -31.81
CA LYS A 340 5.60 -25.88 -33.25
C LYS A 340 6.22 -24.73 -34.05
N GLU A 341 5.91 -23.50 -33.69
CA GLU A 341 6.43 -22.28 -34.31
C GLU A 341 6.95 -21.34 -33.23
N LEU A 342 8.14 -20.76 -33.46
CA LEU A 342 8.71 -19.71 -32.63
C LEU A 342 9.06 -18.51 -33.51
N SER A 343 8.64 -17.32 -33.09
CA SER A 343 8.88 -16.09 -33.84
C SER A 343 9.16 -14.91 -32.92
N VAL A 344 9.88 -13.92 -33.45
CA VAL A 344 10.14 -12.63 -32.80
C VAL A 344 9.40 -11.55 -33.56
N PHE A 345 8.63 -10.73 -32.84
CA PHE A 345 7.82 -9.68 -33.40
C PHE A 345 8.03 -8.35 -32.66
N LYS A 346 8.20 -7.26 -33.41
CA LYS A 346 8.21 -5.91 -32.85
C LYS A 346 6.95 -5.15 -33.29
N PRO A 347 5.93 -5.02 -32.43
CA PRO A 347 4.76 -4.21 -32.72
C PRO A 347 5.14 -2.77 -33.06
N ALA A 348 4.49 -2.14 -34.04
CA ALA A 348 4.56 -0.71 -34.36
C ALA A 348 4.25 0.18 -33.16
N SER A 349 3.36 -0.30 -32.30
CA SER A 349 2.94 0.35 -31.07
C SER A 349 3.97 0.27 -29.93
N SER A 350 5.00 -0.58 -30.06
CA SER A 350 6.20 -0.48 -29.23
C SER A 350 7.13 0.62 -29.75
N ARG A 351 7.75 1.38 -28.84
CA ARG A 351 8.56 2.55 -29.22
C ARG A 351 9.72 2.11 -30.10
N ALA A 352 9.78 2.59 -31.35
CA ALA A 352 10.79 2.15 -32.32
C ALA A 352 12.25 2.16 -31.81
N PRO A 353 12.72 3.15 -31.02
CA PRO A 353 14.12 3.20 -30.54
C PRO A 353 14.45 2.24 -29.39
N ASN A 354 13.46 1.58 -28.78
CA ASN A 354 13.70 0.65 -27.68
C ASN A 354 14.05 -0.76 -28.21
N GLY A 355 14.69 -1.58 -27.36
CA GLY A 355 14.99 -2.97 -27.66
C GLY A 355 13.79 -3.91 -27.50
N GLU A 356 12.62 -3.42 -27.08
CA GLU A 356 11.47 -4.27 -26.76
C GLU A 356 10.95 -5.01 -28.01
N THR A 357 10.88 -6.33 -27.89
CA THR A 357 10.33 -7.27 -28.86
C THR A 357 9.44 -8.27 -28.13
N TYR A 358 8.71 -9.10 -28.86
CA TYR A 358 7.85 -10.14 -28.31
C TYR A 358 8.17 -11.46 -28.99
N VAL A 359 8.46 -12.47 -28.17
CA VAL A 359 8.53 -13.85 -28.61
C VAL A 359 7.11 -14.41 -28.64
N VAL A 360 6.70 -14.90 -29.79
CA VAL A 360 5.40 -15.55 -29.99
C VAL A 360 5.65 -17.01 -30.35
N ALA A 361 5.24 -17.90 -29.46
CA ALA A 361 5.39 -19.34 -29.61
C ALA A 361 4.01 -20.01 -29.71
N LEU A 362 3.79 -20.79 -30.76
CA LEU A 362 2.50 -21.39 -31.10
C LEU A 362 2.56 -22.91 -31.09
N GLY A 363 1.49 -23.55 -30.61
CA GLY A 363 1.32 -24.99 -30.67
C GLY A 363 2.26 -25.73 -29.72
N PHE A 364 2.09 -25.53 -28.42
CA PHE A 364 2.85 -26.21 -27.38
C PHE A 364 2.76 -27.74 -27.50
N HIS A 365 3.89 -28.44 -27.59
CA HIS A 365 3.93 -29.90 -27.70
C HIS A 365 3.60 -30.61 -26.37
N GLY A 366 3.67 -29.89 -25.24
CA GLY A 366 3.72 -30.48 -23.90
C GLY A 366 5.15 -30.51 -23.37
N ILE A 367 5.28 -30.72 -22.06
CA ILE A 367 6.57 -30.85 -21.38
C ILE A 367 6.52 -32.03 -20.41
N ASP A 368 7.61 -32.78 -20.36
CA ASP A 368 7.77 -33.87 -19.41
C ASP A 368 7.90 -33.35 -17.98
N SER A 369 7.31 -34.05 -17.01
CA SER A 369 7.32 -33.63 -15.61
C SER A 369 8.73 -33.53 -15.01
N GLU A 370 9.65 -34.43 -15.37
CA GLU A 370 11.03 -34.40 -14.87
C GLU A 370 11.79 -33.19 -15.44
N VAL A 371 11.61 -32.92 -16.73
CA VAL A 371 12.18 -31.73 -17.39
C VAL A 371 11.62 -30.45 -16.79
N LEU A 372 10.31 -30.37 -16.57
CA LEU A 372 9.67 -29.21 -15.96
C LEU A 372 10.18 -28.97 -14.52
N HIS A 373 10.30 -30.03 -13.72
CA HIS A 373 10.84 -29.93 -12.37
C HIS A 373 12.32 -29.52 -12.35
N SER A 374 13.10 -30.02 -13.31
CA SER A 374 14.49 -29.61 -13.52
C SER A 374 14.61 -28.12 -13.82
N LEU A 375 13.85 -27.60 -14.81
CA LEU A 375 13.85 -26.17 -15.13
C LEU A 375 13.38 -25.31 -13.94
N LEU A 376 12.33 -25.75 -13.24
CA LEU A 376 11.82 -25.05 -12.07
C LEU A 376 12.87 -24.94 -10.95
N SER A 377 13.76 -25.92 -10.80
CA SER A 377 14.80 -25.90 -9.75
C SER A 377 15.81 -24.76 -9.92
N PHE A 378 15.90 -24.17 -11.11
CA PHE A 378 16.75 -23.02 -11.42
C PHE A 378 15.97 -21.69 -11.52
N VAL A 379 14.68 -21.68 -11.19
CA VAL A 379 13.95 -20.42 -11.00
C VAL A 379 14.45 -19.79 -9.70
N SER A 380 15.24 -18.73 -9.85
CA SER A 380 15.86 -18.00 -8.75
C SER A 380 16.13 -16.55 -9.14
N PRO A 381 16.37 -15.66 -8.17
CA PRO A 381 16.75 -14.27 -8.42
C PRO A 381 18.09 -14.08 -9.14
N LYS A 382 18.92 -15.12 -9.15
CA LYS A 382 20.24 -15.15 -9.78
C LYS A 382 20.51 -16.53 -10.34
N PHE A 383 20.93 -16.60 -11.59
CA PHE A 383 21.50 -17.82 -12.14
C PHE A 383 22.83 -18.19 -11.47
N PRO A 384 23.25 -19.47 -11.56
CA PRO A 384 24.60 -19.88 -11.20
C PRO A 384 25.65 -18.99 -11.90
N PRO A 385 26.56 -18.35 -11.14
CA PRO A 385 27.46 -17.34 -11.68
C PRO A 385 28.44 -17.94 -12.69
N GLY A 386 28.57 -17.28 -13.84
CA GLY A 386 29.54 -17.66 -14.88
C GLY A 386 29.22 -18.97 -15.62
N LYS A 387 28.01 -19.53 -15.46
CA LYS A 387 27.60 -20.78 -16.10
C LYS A 387 26.52 -20.53 -17.15
N ALA A 388 26.56 -21.28 -18.24
CA ALA A 388 25.53 -21.25 -19.28
C ALA A 388 24.40 -22.24 -18.96
N LEU A 389 23.15 -21.85 -19.22
CA LEU A 389 21.98 -22.73 -19.03
C LEU A 389 22.12 -24.02 -19.85
N LEU A 390 22.59 -23.92 -21.09
CA LEU A 390 22.91 -25.04 -21.98
C LEU A 390 24.34 -24.92 -22.53
N SER A 391 24.97 -26.07 -22.83
CA SER A 391 26.22 -26.10 -23.58
C SER A 391 26.02 -25.57 -25.00
N ARG A 392 27.00 -24.84 -25.53
CA ARG A 392 26.99 -24.34 -26.91
C ARG A 392 26.82 -25.46 -27.94
N ASP A 393 27.40 -26.64 -27.70
CA ASP A 393 27.37 -27.79 -28.61
C ASP A 393 25.98 -28.43 -28.70
N SER A 394 25.12 -28.18 -27.71
CA SER A 394 23.75 -28.70 -27.69
C SER A 394 22.77 -27.91 -28.59
N ILE A 395 23.20 -26.76 -29.09
CA ILE A 395 22.38 -25.86 -29.90
C ILE A 395 22.80 -25.99 -31.38
N PRO A 396 21.89 -26.42 -32.28
CA PRO A 396 22.19 -26.59 -33.69
C PRO A 396 22.67 -25.31 -34.36
N GLN A 397 23.67 -25.41 -35.24
CA GLN A 397 24.21 -24.26 -35.96
C GLN A 397 23.11 -23.55 -36.78
N SER A 398 22.20 -24.29 -37.42
CA SER A 398 21.09 -23.72 -38.18
C SER A 398 20.15 -22.85 -37.34
N PHE A 399 19.99 -23.16 -36.05
CA PHE A 399 19.20 -22.31 -35.14
C PHE A 399 19.95 -21.02 -34.81
N LEU A 400 21.26 -21.12 -34.61
CA LEU A 400 22.11 -19.97 -34.29
C LEU A 400 22.30 -19.03 -35.47
N ASP A 401 22.43 -19.56 -36.68
CA ASP A 401 22.49 -18.75 -37.90
C ASP A 401 21.19 -17.93 -38.06
N ALA A 402 20.03 -18.58 -37.88
CA ALA A 402 18.75 -17.88 -37.88
C ALA A 402 18.64 -16.85 -36.74
N LEU A 403 19.13 -17.17 -35.55
CA LEU A 403 19.16 -16.23 -34.43
C LEU A 403 20.00 -14.98 -34.74
N ILE A 404 21.16 -15.15 -35.36
CA ILE A 404 22.07 -14.06 -35.75
C ILE A 404 21.41 -13.17 -36.80
N GLU A 405 20.76 -13.75 -37.82
CA GLU A 405 20.01 -12.98 -38.83
C GLU A 405 18.87 -12.17 -38.20
N ILE A 406 18.13 -12.77 -37.26
CA ILE A 406 17.03 -12.12 -36.55
C ILE A 406 17.58 -10.99 -35.68
N ALA A 407 18.67 -11.24 -34.94
CA ALA A 407 19.31 -10.25 -34.08
C ALA A 407 19.85 -9.07 -34.90
N ASP A 408 20.49 -9.30 -36.04
CA ASP A 408 20.97 -8.24 -36.94
C ASP A 408 19.80 -7.41 -37.49
N TYR A 409 18.72 -8.06 -37.93
CA TYR A 409 17.53 -7.38 -38.41
C TYR A 409 16.96 -6.40 -37.37
N PHE A 410 16.71 -6.84 -36.14
CA PHE A 410 16.16 -5.97 -35.10
C PHE A 410 17.17 -4.93 -34.62
N THR A 411 18.47 -5.24 -34.62
CA THR A 411 19.55 -4.28 -34.34
C THR A 411 19.53 -3.14 -35.36
N MET A 412 19.46 -3.46 -36.65
CA MET A 412 19.37 -2.47 -37.73
C MET A 412 18.14 -1.58 -37.56
N LYS A 413 16.96 -2.16 -37.29
CA LYS A 413 15.73 -1.37 -37.08
C LYS A 413 15.83 -0.44 -35.88
N GLN A 414 16.45 -0.90 -34.78
CA GLN A 414 16.63 -0.06 -33.61
C GLN A 414 17.61 1.09 -33.88
N SER A 415 18.77 0.82 -34.48
CA SER A 415 19.75 1.86 -34.82
C SER A 415 19.16 2.92 -35.74
N GLN A 416 18.48 2.50 -36.82
CA GLN A 416 17.80 3.42 -37.75
C GLN A 416 16.76 4.30 -37.03
N ALA A 417 16.01 3.74 -36.07
CA ALA A 417 15.02 4.51 -35.31
C ALA A 417 15.65 5.52 -34.34
N ILE A 418 16.81 5.20 -33.75
CA ILE A 418 17.55 6.14 -32.90
C ILE A 418 18.12 7.27 -33.76
N GLU A 419 18.83 6.95 -34.83
CA GLU A 419 19.43 7.90 -35.78
C GLU A 419 18.39 8.84 -36.37
N ARG A 420 17.28 8.29 -36.88
CA ARG A 420 16.15 9.08 -37.39
C ARG A 420 15.64 10.09 -36.36
N ASN A 421 15.50 9.70 -35.11
CA ASN A 421 15.02 10.61 -34.07
C ASN A 421 16.04 11.68 -33.70
N LEU A 422 17.34 11.35 -33.70
CA LEU A 422 18.41 12.32 -33.51
C LEU A 422 18.46 13.35 -34.65
N GLU A 423 18.27 12.91 -35.89
CA GLU A 423 18.19 13.81 -37.05
C GLU A 423 16.95 14.70 -36.99
N LEU A 424 15.78 14.13 -36.68
CA LEU A 424 14.54 14.91 -36.51
C LEU A 424 14.64 15.95 -35.39
N ASP A 425 15.38 15.67 -34.31
CA ASP A 425 15.66 16.63 -33.23
C ASP A 425 16.41 17.85 -33.76
N ARG A 426 17.39 17.65 -34.66
CA ARG A 426 18.24 18.71 -35.23
C ARG A 426 17.48 19.63 -36.18
N ILE A 427 16.59 19.07 -37.01
CA ILE A 427 15.90 19.81 -38.08
C ILE A 427 14.44 20.18 -37.72
N TRP A 428 14.05 19.98 -36.46
CA TRP A 428 12.66 20.08 -36.01
C TRP A 428 12.01 21.42 -36.38
N ASN A 429 10.86 21.38 -37.07
CA ASN A 429 10.11 22.56 -37.46
C ASN A 429 8.60 22.28 -37.58
N ARG A 430 7.80 23.33 -37.83
CA ARG A 430 6.33 23.23 -37.91
C ARG A 430 5.84 22.33 -39.05
N ASN A 431 6.51 22.31 -40.20
CA ASN A 431 6.12 21.49 -41.35
C ASN A 431 6.30 20.00 -41.02
N ILE A 432 7.43 19.63 -40.40
CA ILE A 432 7.69 18.26 -39.90
C ILE A 432 6.63 17.86 -38.87
N GLN A 433 6.33 18.75 -37.92
CA GLN A 433 5.30 18.50 -36.91
C GLN A 433 3.93 18.24 -37.55
N GLN A 434 3.53 19.02 -38.55
CA GLN A 434 2.27 18.84 -39.26
C GLN A 434 2.24 17.55 -40.09
N ALA A 435 3.34 17.22 -40.77
CA ALA A 435 3.46 15.98 -41.52
C ALA A 435 3.39 14.74 -40.63
N ILE A 436 4.08 14.74 -39.47
CA ILE A 436 3.97 13.66 -38.47
C ILE A 436 2.54 13.57 -37.91
N PHE A 437 1.86 14.71 -37.71
CA PHE A 437 0.45 14.70 -37.31
C PHE A 437 -0.43 14.02 -38.36
N GLN A 438 -0.26 14.37 -39.64
CA GLN A 438 -1.02 13.73 -40.74
C GLN A 438 -0.72 12.23 -40.83
N LEU A 439 0.56 11.86 -40.76
CA LEU A 439 1.00 10.48 -40.73
C LEU A 439 0.36 9.69 -39.57
N ASN A 440 0.31 10.28 -38.37
CA ASN A 440 -0.37 9.66 -37.23
C ASN A 440 -1.85 9.38 -37.53
N GLN A 441 -2.56 10.27 -38.23
CA GLN A 441 -3.98 10.04 -38.58
C GLN A 441 -4.14 8.84 -39.52
N ASP A 442 -3.24 8.70 -40.49
CA ASP A 442 -3.28 7.59 -41.43
C ASP A 442 -2.89 6.27 -40.76
N VAL A 443 -1.90 6.28 -39.88
CA VAL A 443 -1.51 5.13 -39.05
C VAL A 443 -2.64 4.70 -38.11
N VAL A 444 -3.39 5.64 -37.53
CA VAL A 444 -4.57 5.31 -36.70
C VAL A 444 -5.62 4.57 -37.51
N LYS A 445 -5.93 5.03 -38.73
CA LYS A 445 -6.90 4.35 -39.62
C LYS A 445 -6.42 2.94 -39.99
N GLU A 446 -5.14 2.82 -40.33
CA GLU A 446 -4.55 1.52 -40.68
C GLU A 446 -4.56 0.55 -39.49
N PHE A 447 -4.15 1.01 -38.30
CA PHE A 447 -4.17 0.20 -37.08
C PHE A 447 -5.58 -0.33 -36.79
N ARG A 448 -6.61 0.53 -36.87
CA ARG A 448 -8.00 0.12 -36.65
C ARG A 448 -8.48 -0.91 -37.66
N ARG A 449 -8.06 -0.78 -38.92
CA ARG A 449 -8.36 -1.75 -39.98
C ARG A 449 -7.68 -3.09 -39.68
N LEU A 450 -6.39 -3.08 -39.33
CA LEU A 450 -5.62 -4.29 -39.01
C LEU A 450 -6.17 -5.00 -37.77
N CYS A 451 -6.46 -4.24 -36.72
CA CYS A 451 -6.96 -4.75 -35.44
C CYS A 451 -8.50 -4.94 -35.41
N PHE A 452 -9.20 -4.69 -36.52
CA PHE A 452 -10.65 -4.79 -36.63
C PHE A 452 -11.45 -4.03 -35.54
N ILE A 453 -11.02 -2.82 -35.20
CA ILE A 453 -11.62 -2.01 -34.13
C ILE A 453 -12.71 -1.07 -34.69
N ASP A 454 -13.97 -1.48 -34.53
CA ASP A 454 -15.15 -0.68 -34.87
C ASP A 454 -15.54 0.33 -33.76
N TYR A 455 -16.24 1.40 -34.12
CA TYR A 455 -16.68 2.51 -33.26
C TYR A 455 -17.66 2.11 -32.14
N ARG A 456 -18.25 0.92 -32.20
CA ARG A 456 -19.32 0.49 -31.28
C ARG A 456 -18.87 -0.64 -30.33
N TYR A 457 -17.81 -0.41 -29.55
CA TYR A 457 -17.50 -1.34 -28.47
C TYR A 457 -18.53 -1.20 -27.35
N GLN A 458 -19.31 -2.25 -27.10
CA GLN A 458 -20.37 -2.22 -26.09
C GLN A 458 -19.76 -2.26 -24.68
N GLN A 459 -20.21 -1.35 -23.81
CA GLN A 459 -19.75 -1.30 -22.43
C GLN A 459 -20.04 -2.58 -21.64
N SER A 460 -21.11 -3.31 -22.00
CA SER A 460 -21.49 -4.60 -21.40
C SER A 460 -20.48 -5.73 -21.66
N LEU A 461 -19.51 -5.54 -22.55
CA LEU A 461 -18.45 -6.52 -22.85
C LEU A 461 -17.18 -6.30 -22.02
N ARG A 462 -17.12 -5.22 -21.23
CA ARG A 462 -16.00 -4.94 -20.33
C ARG A 462 -15.95 -5.94 -19.17
N ILE A 463 -14.75 -6.13 -18.63
CA ILE A 463 -14.57 -6.96 -17.44
C ILE A 463 -15.12 -6.21 -16.23
N VAL A 464 -14.79 -4.92 -16.11
CA VAL A 464 -15.20 -4.04 -15.02
C VAL A 464 -16.27 -3.08 -15.51
N ASN A 465 -17.48 -3.24 -14.98
CA ASN A 465 -18.65 -2.44 -15.38
C ASN A 465 -18.88 -1.20 -14.50
N ASN A 466 -18.39 -1.23 -13.25
CA ASN A 466 -18.74 -0.24 -12.22
C ASN A 466 -17.77 0.94 -12.17
N VAL A 467 -16.59 0.82 -12.82
CA VAL A 467 -15.53 1.83 -12.79
C VAL A 467 -15.15 2.21 -14.22
N GLU A 468 -15.02 3.51 -14.49
CA GLU A 468 -14.51 3.98 -15.77
C GLU A 468 -12.98 3.86 -15.82
N LEU A 469 -12.51 2.74 -16.38
CA LEU A 469 -11.09 2.43 -16.55
C LEU A 469 -10.65 2.72 -17.99
N ASP A 470 -10.30 3.95 -18.32
CA ASP A 470 -9.75 4.31 -19.64
C ASP A 470 -8.23 4.02 -19.77
N GLY A 471 -7.60 3.61 -18.65
CA GLY A 471 -6.15 3.39 -18.54
C GLY A 471 -5.34 4.70 -18.47
N SER A 472 -5.97 5.85 -18.24
CA SER A 472 -5.28 7.12 -18.04
C SER A 472 -4.87 7.34 -16.58
N ALA A 473 -3.72 7.97 -16.42
CA ALA A 473 -3.19 8.47 -15.15
C ALA A 473 -4.00 9.64 -14.57
N LYS A 474 -4.89 10.27 -15.36
CA LYS A 474 -5.67 11.45 -14.92
C LYS A 474 -6.93 11.05 -14.13
N ALA A 475 -7.35 9.79 -14.21
CA ALA A 475 -8.57 9.29 -13.62
C ALA A 475 -8.33 8.32 -12.46
N LEU A 476 -7.21 8.45 -11.72
CA LEU A 476 -6.76 7.45 -10.73
C LEU A 476 -7.72 7.21 -9.55
N GLY A 477 -8.71 8.08 -9.31
CA GLY A 477 -9.79 7.84 -8.34
C GLY A 477 -9.28 7.40 -6.97
N ASN A 478 -9.77 6.26 -6.45
CA ASN A 478 -9.36 5.68 -5.17
C ASN A 478 -8.20 4.67 -5.29
N SER A 479 -7.41 4.70 -6.36
CA SER A 479 -6.25 3.82 -6.53
C SER A 479 -5.26 3.95 -5.36
N ALA A 480 -4.53 2.87 -5.05
CA ALA A 480 -3.41 2.91 -4.12
C ALA A 480 -2.42 4.04 -4.45
N ALA A 481 -2.23 4.39 -5.73
CA ALA A 481 -1.43 5.54 -6.14
C ALA A 481 -1.88 6.87 -5.51
N VAL A 482 -3.19 7.10 -5.38
CA VAL A 482 -3.75 8.35 -4.81
C VAL A 482 -3.55 8.39 -3.31
N VAL A 483 -3.75 7.27 -2.62
CA VAL A 483 -3.40 7.10 -1.19
C VAL A 483 -1.90 7.32 -0.97
N LYS A 484 -1.06 6.98 -1.96
CA LYS A 484 0.41 7.14 -1.98
C LYS A 484 0.90 8.54 -2.39
N GLY A 485 0.02 9.54 -2.58
CA GLY A 485 0.43 10.91 -2.95
C GLY A 485 0.62 11.16 -4.45
N GLY A 486 0.09 10.26 -5.30
CA GLY A 486 0.14 10.34 -6.75
C GLY A 486 1.03 9.27 -7.39
N LEU A 487 1.11 9.29 -8.73
CA LEU A 487 2.00 8.39 -9.47
C LEU A 487 3.47 8.73 -9.20
N ARG A 488 4.29 7.71 -9.09
CA ARG A 488 5.73 7.90 -8.92
C ARG A 488 6.34 8.52 -10.16
N GLN A 489 7.19 9.52 -9.92
CA GLN A 489 7.95 10.15 -11.00
C GLN A 489 9.22 9.34 -11.24
N ARG A 490 9.44 8.93 -12.50
CA ARG A 490 10.73 8.32 -12.89
C ARG A 490 11.86 9.34 -12.76
N ALA A 491 13.01 8.87 -12.29
CA ALA A 491 14.23 9.66 -12.20
C ALA A 491 14.58 10.28 -13.58
N GLY A 492 14.88 11.58 -13.57
CA GLY A 492 15.35 12.32 -14.76
C GLY A 492 16.87 12.35 -14.86
N GLY A 493 17.42 13.15 -15.78
CA GLY A 493 18.85 13.33 -15.95
C GLY A 493 19.46 12.48 -17.06
N THR A 494 20.76 12.64 -17.22
CA THR A 494 21.65 11.93 -18.15
C THR A 494 21.82 10.46 -17.75
N LEU A 495 22.59 9.68 -18.51
CA LEU A 495 22.95 8.31 -18.08
C LEU A 495 23.81 8.32 -16.81
N ASP A 496 24.81 9.21 -16.74
CA ASP A 496 25.70 9.30 -15.58
C ASP A 496 24.94 9.67 -14.30
N ASP A 497 24.00 10.61 -14.38
CA ASP A 497 23.12 10.96 -13.25
C ASP A 497 22.33 9.76 -12.73
N ARG A 498 21.91 8.86 -13.61
CA ARG A 498 21.11 7.67 -13.25
C ARG A 498 21.99 6.55 -12.71
N GLN A 499 23.19 6.36 -13.25
CA GLN A 499 24.17 5.42 -12.73
C GLN A 499 24.67 5.81 -11.35
N THR A 500 24.94 7.09 -11.12
CA THR A 500 25.32 7.61 -9.80
C THR A 500 24.22 7.37 -8.78
N ARG A 501 22.95 7.71 -9.09
CA ARG A 501 21.83 7.41 -8.18
C ARG A 501 21.67 5.92 -7.89
N LYS A 502 21.88 5.05 -8.88
CA LYS A 502 21.83 3.60 -8.69
C LYS A 502 22.95 3.14 -7.74
N ARG A 503 24.19 3.59 -7.95
CA ARG A 503 25.34 3.29 -7.07
C ARG A 503 25.07 3.75 -5.64
N ASP A 504 24.63 5.00 -5.47
CA ASP A 504 24.30 5.55 -4.15
C ASP A 504 23.21 4.72 -3.45
N ARG A 505 22.20 4.26 -4.21
CA ARG A 505 21.14 3.37 -3.68
C ARG A 505 21.69 1.99 -3.30
N GLU A 506 22.51 1.37 -4.14
CA GLU A 506 23.10 0.05 -3.86
C GLU A 506 24.07 0.08 -2.68
N GLU A 507 24.88 1.13 -2.57
CA GLU A 507 25.77 1.37 -1.43
C GLU A 507 24.97 1.53 -0.13
N PHE A 508 23.90 2.32 -0.16
CA PHE A 508 22.97 2.45 0.96
C PHE A 508 22.34 1.11 1.38
N LEU A 509 21.96 0.27 0.43
CA LEU A 509 21.40 -1.06 0.69
C LEU A 509 22.44 -2.06 1.22
N SER A 510 23.70 -1.95 0.80
CA SER A 510 24.78 -2.84 1.24
C SER A 510 25.28 -2.52 2.65
N SER A 511 25.44 -1.23 2.98
CA SER A 511 25.88 -0.73 4.28
C SER A 511 24.88 -1.00 5.41
N THR A 512 23.61 -1.19 5.07
CA THR A 512 22.57 -1.56 6.05
C THR A 512 22.51 -3.04 6.41
N ASN A 513 23.30 -3.89 5.75
CA ASN A 513 23.40 -5.34 5.99
C ASN A 513 24.73 -5.78 6.61
N SER A 514 25.76 -4.93 6.63
CA SER A 514 27.10 -5.26 7.17
C SER A 514 27.30 -4.91 8.65
N ASN A 515 26.42 -4.11 9.27
CA ASN A 515 26.55 -3.76 10.69
C ASN A 515 25.87 -4.81 11.58
N LYS A 516 26.51 -5.96 11.66
CA LYS A 516 26.48 -6.86 12.83
C LYS A 516 27.94 -7.14 13.17
N ASP A 517 28.58 -6.16 13.78
CA ASP A 517 29.70 -6.35 14.72
C ASP A 517 29.89 -5.02 15.45
N ASP A 518 29.74 -5.08 16.77
CA ASP A 518 29.93 -3.95 17.67
C ASP A 518 31.42 -3.60 17.75
N SER A 519 31.79 -2.37 17.37
CA SER A 519 32.71 -1.47 18.11
C SER A 519 33.42 -0.44 17.21
N TYR A 520 33.58 0.75 17.79
CA TYR A 520 34.37 1.92 17.35
C TYR A 520 33.78 2.89 16.32
N ALA A 521 33.99 4.17 16.63
CA ALA A 521 33.08 5.29 16.42
C ALA A 521 33.66 6.37 15.50
N GLU A 522 32.79 7.35 15.19
CA GLU A 522 33.12 8.77 15.06
C GLU A 522 34.27 9.16 14.11
N ASP A 523 33.95 9.27 12.81
CA ASP A 523 34.53 10.34 11.95
C ASP A 523 33.86 10.45 10.56
N GLU A 524 33.07 9.46 10.15
CA GLU A 524 32.42 9.41 8.83
C GLU A 524 31.09 10.19 8.73
N GLU A 525 30.66 10.93 9.77
CA GLU A 525 29.33 11.53 9.82
C GLU A 525 29.20 12.89 9.10
N LYS A 526 30.33 13.56 8.79
CA LYS A 526 30.30 14.87 8.09
C LYS A 526 30.19 14.78 6.57
N LYS A 527 30.47 13.63 5.95
CA LYS A 527 30.25 13.41 4.49
C LYS A 527 28.82 12.94 4.16
N ARG A 528 28.08 12.40 5.14
CA ARG A 528 26.73 11.81 4.98
C ARG A 528 25.58 12.80 4.79
N LYS A 529 25.78 14.12 4.95
CA LYS A 529 24.70 15.13 4.97
C LYS A 529 24.34 15.77 3.61
N ARG A 530 24.79 15.26 2.46
CA ARG A 530 24.45 15.86 1.14
C ARG A 530 23.58 15.05 0.19
N ILE A 531 23.20 13.81 0.52
CA ILE A 531 22.42 12.96 -0.40
C ILE A 531 21.37 12.19 0.41
N SER A 532 20.34 12.88 0.89
CA SER A 532 19.23 12.26 1.64
C SER A 532 17.90 12.63 0.98
N LEU A 533 17.55 11.92 -0.08
CA LEU A 533 16.19 11.82 -0.64
C LEU A 533 16.09 10.46 -1.33
N GLY A 534 15.60 9.44 -0.60
CA GLY A 534 15.37 8.09 -1.11
C GLY A 534 15.20 7.11 0.04
N HIS A 535 13.95 6.86 0.44
CA HIS A 535 13.58 6.07 1.61
C HIS A 535 13.36 4.58 1.28
N GLY A 536 13.67 3.72 2.25
CA GLY A 536 13.23 2.33 2.33
C GLY A 536 14.39 1.33 2.29
N LYS A 537 14.61 0.57 3.37
CA LYS A 537 15.32 -0.71 3.24
C LYS A 537 14.45 -1.61 2.36
N THR A 538 15.01 -2.02 1.23
CA THR A 538 14.37 -2.92 0.27
C THR A 538 14.89 -4.33 0.48
N VAL A 539 14.01 -5.33 0.38
CA VAL A 539 14.39 -6.68 -0.05
C VAL A 539 15.09 -6.52 -1.40
N VAL A 540 16.41 -6.69 -1.42
CA VAL A 540 17.14 -6.88 -2.67
C VAL A 540 16.44 -8.00 -3.43
N LEU A 541 16.17 -7.81 -4.72
CA LEU A 541 15.81 -8.87 -5.68
C LEU A 541 16.32 -10.23 -5.17
N GLY A 542 15.39 -11.02 -4.62
CA GLY A 542 15.61 -12.07 -3.62
C GLY A 542 17.05 -12.43 -3.20
N ARG A 543 17.70 -11.60 -2.36
CA ARG A 543 18.91 -12.03 -1.63
C ARG A 543 18.58 -12.45 -0.20
N ASN A 544 18.06 -13.65 -0.03
CA ASN A 544 18.31 -14.41 1.19
C ASN A 544 19.73 -14.99 1.07
N ILE A 545 20.74 -14.30 1.58
CA ILE A 545 22.08 -14.88 1.69
C ILE A 545 22.08 -15.76 2.95
N ALA A 546 21.83 -17.05 2.80
CA ALA A 546 22.32 -18.04 3.74
C ALA A 546 23.84 -18.18 3.51
N LYS A 547 24.68 -17.57 4.36
CA LYS A 547 26.12 -17.84 4.33
C LYS A 547 26.38 -19.18 5.03
N VAL A 548 26.91 -20.13 4.26
CA VAL A 548 27.64 -21.31 4.75
C VAL A 548 28.95 -20.80 5.36
N SER A 549 29.25 -21.20 6.60
CA SER A 549 30.51 -20.86 7.25
C SER A 549 31.61 -21.83 6.81
N THR A 550 32.76 -21.26 6.45
CA THR A 550 34.05 -21.97 6.47
C THR A 550 35.07 -21.00 7.05
N THR A 551 35.47 -21.28 8.28
CA THR A 551 36.51 -20.60 9.08
C THR A 551 37.90 -20.92 8.54
N VAL A 552 38.78 -19.92 8.41
CA VAL A 552 40.23 -20.03 8.69
C VAL A 552 40.74 -18.64 9.11
N ASP A 553 41.25 -18.56 10.34
CA ASP A 553 41.98 -17.42 10.92
C ASP A 553 43.40 -17.31 10.35
N THR A 554 43.94 -16.09 10.23
CA THR A 554 45.33 -15.78 10.63
C THR A 554 45.54 -14.28 10.84
N ASN A 555 46.26 -13.98 11.92
CA ASN A 555 46.72 -12.70 12.49
C ASN A 555 47.42 -11.74 11.51
N ASN A 556 47.39 -10.44 11.82
CA ASN A 556 48.61 -9.62 11.93
C ASN A 556 48.38 -8.24 12.58
N GLU A 557 49.45 -7.77 13.20
CA GLU A 557 49.65 -6.72 14.20
C GLU A 557 49.94 -5.31 13.62
N VAL A 558 49.70 -4.27 14.46
CA VAL A 558 50.48 -3.00 14.68
C VAL A 558 50.45 -1.96 13.52
N GLU A 559 50.31 -0.63 13.68
CA GLU A 559 51.09 0.34 14.48
C GLU A 559 50.41 1.74 14.56
N ILE A 560 50.70 2.48 15.63
CA ILE A 560 50.26 3.86 15.92
C ILE A 560 51.33 4.82 15.39
N ASP A 561 50.94 5.88 14.66
CA ASP A 561 51.81 7.04 14.46
C ASP A 561 51.07 8.37 14.68
N SER A 562 51.80 9.26 15.35
CA SER A 562 51.38 10.51 15.94
C SER A 562 52.10 11.66 15.26
N SER A 563 51.37 12.65 14.73
CA SER A 563 51.95 13.98 14.56
C SER A 563 50.88 15.07 14.45
N ILE A 564 50.90 15.96 15.45
CA ILE A 564 50.15 17.20 15.57
C ILE A 564 50.79 18.27 14.66
N GLY A 565 49.99 18.94 13.84
CA GLY A 565 50.38 20.13 13.08
C GLY A 565 49.31 21.22 13.18
N GLN A 566 49.62 22.29 13.92
CA GLN A 566 48.79 23.50 14.07
C GLN A 566 48.65 24.28 12.76
N LYS A 567 47.46 24.83 12.47
CA LYS A 567 47.23 26.02 11.62
C LYS A 567 45.90 26.73 11.98
N PRO A 568 45.72 28.02 11.62
CA PRO A 568 45.19 29.06 12.50
C PRO A 568 43.71 29.40 12.30
N GLU A 569 43.17 30.16 13.26
CA GLU A 569 41.83 30.75 13.27
C GLU A 569 41.51 31.58 12.02
N SER A 570 40.34 31.35 11.42
CA SER A 570 39.73 32.29 10.46
C SER A 570 38.21 32.30 10.61
N THR A 571 37.66 33.51 10.72
CA THR A 571 36.26 33.88 10.91
C THR A 571 35.35 33.41 9.75
N ASN A 572 34.29 32.65 10.07
CA ASN A 572 33.33 32.11 9.09
C ASN A 572 32.12 33.06 8.92
N GLU A 573 32.15 33.94 7.93
CA GLU A 573 30.95 34.63 7.41
C GLU A 573 30.14 33.68 6.51
N SER A 574 28.82 33.56 6.73
CA SER A 574 27.96 32.62 5.97
C SER A 574 27.82 32.99 4.49
N LYS A 575 27.65 31.99 3.62
CA LYS A 575 27.39 32.19 2.17
C LYS A 575 26.16 33.06 1.91
N ALA A 576 25.14 32.99 2.77
CA ALA A 576 23.95 33.82 2.67
C ALA A 576 24.28 35.30 2.91
N MET A 577 25.16 35.61 3.87
CA MET A 577 25.58 36.98 4.17
C MET A 577 26.36 37.62 3.02
N LYS A 578 27.25 36.84 2.37
CA LYS A 578 27.99 37.29 1.18
C LYS A 578 27.06 37.52 -0.02
N MET A 579 26.04 36.66 -0.18
CA MET A 579 25.05 36.80 -1.24
C MET A 579 24.13 38.01 -1.02
N MET A 580 23.69 38.25 0.21
CA MET A 580 22.91 39.43 0.59
C MET A 580 23.72 40.73 0.38
N LYS A 581 24.99 40.79 0.84
CA LYS A 581 25.87 41.93 0.58
C LYS A 581 26.06 42.18 -0.94
N SER A 582 26.22 41.12 -1.74
CA SER A 582 26.33 41.25 -3.20
C SER A 582 25.05 41.74 -3.89
N LEU A 583 23.89 41.57 -3.25
CA LEU A 583 22.58 42.02 -3.72
C LEU A 583 22.18 43.39 -3.14
N GLY A 584 23.13 44.11 -2.52
CA GLY A 584 22.93 45.46 -2.00
C GLY A 584 22.26 45.51 -0.62
N TYR A 585 22.37 44.45 0.18
CA TYR A 585 21.90 44.45 1.56
C TYR A 585 22.80 45.32 2.45
N VAL A 586 22.18 46.28 3.14
CA VAL A 586 22.79 47.09 4.20
C VAL A 586 22.00 46.84 5.48
N ASP A 587 22.71 46.57 6.57
CA ASP A 587 22.09 46.26 7.86
C ASP A 587 21.20 47.43 8.33
N GLY A 588 19.95 47.13 8.66
CA GLY A 588 18.93 48.13 9.02
C GLY A 588 18.18 48.82 7.86
N GLN A 589 18.50 48.57 6.58
CA GLN A 589 17.84 49.25 5.42
C GLN A 589 17.17 48.33 4.39
N GLY A 590 17.18 47.01 4.60
CA GLY A 590 16.59 46.04 3.66
C GLY A 590 17.40 45.83 2.37
N LEU A 591 16.88 45.04 1.43
CA LEU A 591 17.57 44.67 0.18
C LEU A 591 17.28 45.64 -0.97
N GLY A 592 18.33 46.16 -1.61
CA GLY A 592 18.29 46.90 -2.88
C GLY A 592 19.37 47.96 -2.98
N ALA A 593 20.04 48.08 -4.14
CA ALA A 593 21.20 48.95 -4.36
C ALA A 593 20.99 50.47 -4.12
N GLN A 594 19.74 50.92 -3.89
CA GLN A 594 19.39 52.30 -3.55
C GLN A 594 18.57 52.44 -2.24
N GLY A 595 18.59 51.44 -1.35
CA GLY A 595 17.88 51.53 -0.05
C GLY A 595 16.35 51.45 -0.13
N GLN A 596 15.82 50.88 -1.22
CA GLN A 596 14.38 50.76 -1.48
C GLN A 596 13.72 49.50 -0.87
N GLY A 597 14.47 48.73 -0.08
CA GLY A 597 13.98 47.54 0.60
C GLY A 597 13.12 47.90 1.81
N ARG A 598 11.97 47.23 1.98
CA ARG A 598 11.17 47.36 3.21
C ARG A 598 11.93 46.76 4.40
N ALA A 599 12.15 47.56 5.43
CA ALA A 599 12.76 47.11 6.69
C ALA A 599 11.75 46.46 7.65
N THR A 600 10.45 46.68 7.46
CA THR A 600 9.38 46.18 8.34
C THR A 600 8.73 44.91 7.80
N PRO A 601 8.49 43.87 8.64
CA PRO A 601 7.77 42.66 8.25
C PRO A 601 6.37 42.97 7.74
N VAL A 602 5.92 42.29 6.69
CA VAL A 602 4.53 42.40 6.22
C VAL A 602 3.63 41.60 7.16
N GLU A 603 2.74 42.30 7.88
CA GLU A 603 1.74 41.67 8.74
C GLU A 603 0.76 40.83 7.90
N THR A 604 0.54 39.58 8.34
CA THR A 604 -0.39 38.65 7.70
C THR A 604 -1.78 38.79 8.34
N ILE A 605 -2.78 39.17 7.55
CA ILE A 605 -4.18 39.22 7.98
C ILE A 605 -4.75 37.79 7.91
N MET A 606 -5.03 37.18 9.06
CA MET A 606 -5.68 35.87 9.14
C MET A 606 -7.20 36.00 8.97
N HIS A 607 -7.73 35.62 7.82
CA HIS A 607 -9.16 35.42 7.64
C HIS A 607 -9.58 34.03 8.14
N ASN A 608 -10.00 33.96 9.41
CA ASN A 608 -10.69 32.81 9.98
C ASN A 608 -12.10 32.70 9.37
N THR A 609 -12.26 31.99 8.25
CA THR A 609 -13.47 31.25 7.80
C THR A 609 -13.45 31.04 6.28
N ARG A 610 -12.75 29.99 5.83
CA ARG A 610 -13.03 29.19 4.61
C ARG A 610 -11.91 28.15 4.44
N LEU A 611 -12.17 26.92 4.86
CA LEU A 611 -11.31 25.77 4.60
C LEU A 611 -11.42 25.39 3.12
N GLY A 612 -10.34 25.58 2.36
CA GLY A 612 -10.24 25.13 0.98
C GLY A 612 -10.02 23.61 0.88
N LEU A 613 -10.54 23.01 -0.18
CA LEU A 613 -10.28 21.61 -0.56
C LEU A 613 -8.77 21.38 -0.73
N GLY A 614 -8.15 20.65 0.20
CA GLY A 614 -6.79 20.11 0.05
C GLY A 614 -5.79 20.38 1.17
N HIS A 615 -6.13 21.13 2.23
CA HIS A 615 -5.23 21.31 3.37
C HIS A 615 -5.57 20.32 4.50
N HIS A 616 -4.96 19.14 4.48
CA HIS A 616 -4.70 18.41 5.72
C HIS A 616 -3.37 18.93 6.27
N TYR A 617 -3.36 19.36 7.53
CA TYR A 617 -2.14 19.71 8.25
C TYR A 617 -1.21 18.48 8.24
N GLN A 618 -0.21 18.46 7.37
CA GLN A 618 0.98 17.63 7.58
C GLN A 618 1.89 18.47 8.48
N PRO A 619 2.13 18.08 9.75
CA PRO A 619 3.16 18.74 10.53
C PRO A 619 4.49 18.49 9.81
N SER A 620 5.08 19.57 9.30
CA SER A 620 6.38 19.56 8.65
C SER A 620 7.44 19.09 9.65
N ILE A 621 8.09 17.95 9.37
CA ILE A 621 9.22 17.41 10.14
C ILE A 621 10.53 18.17 9.79
N ASN A 622 10.46 19.49 9.69
CA ASN A 622 11.63 20.35 9.59
C ASN A 622 11.73 21.12 10.88
N SER A 623 12.40 20.53 11.88
CA SER A 623 12.85 21.24 13.07
C SER A 623 13.94 22.22 12.68
N SER A 624 13.55 23.45 12.36
CA SER A 624 14.44 24.60 12.45
C SER A 624 14.74 24.87 13.93
N SER A 625 15.98 24.61 14.34
CA SER A 625 16.69 25.25 15.46
C SER A 625 15.81 25.98 16.49
N SER A 626 15.12 25.24 17.35
CA SER A 626 14.57 25.74 18.61
C SER A 626 15.30 25.05 19.75
N SER A 627 15.81 25.82 20.71
CA SER A 627 16.58 25.35 21.87
C SER A 627 15.71 24.66 22.96
N GLY A 628 14.57 24.08 22.58
CA GLY A 628 13.58 23.52 23.52
C GLY A 628 13.14 22.09 23.15
N PRO A 629 12.41 21.40 24.05
CA PRO A 629 11.97 20.03 23.83
C PRO A 629 11.07 19.88 22.59
N PRO A 630 11.13 18.74 21.88
CA PRO A 630 10.19 18.43 20.80
C PRO A 630 8.73 18.54 21.27
N ILE A 631 7.90 19.22 20.47
CA ILE A 631 6.47 19.36 20.75
C ILE A 631 5.73 18.11 20.28
N VAL A 632 5.00 17.46 21.18
CA VAL A 632 4.05 16.41 20.82
C VAL A 632 2.74 17.07 20.43
N THR A 633 2.31 16.83 19.18
CA THR A 633 1.06 17.40 18.68
C THR A 633 -0.13 16.95 19.53
N ASP A 634 -0.98 17.92 19.93
CA ASP A 634 -2.20 17.72 20.75
C ASP A 634 -1.98 17.45 22.26
N GLU A 635 -0.87 17.89 22.86
CA GLU A 635 -0.75 18.02 24.32
C GLU A 635 -1.47 19.28 24.86
N PRO A 636 -2.07 19.25 26.07
CA PRO A 636 -2.21 18.10 26.97
C PRO A 636 -3.46 17.24 26.70
N LEU A 637 -4.41 17.76 25.89
CA LEU A 637 -5.69 17.13 25.61
C LEU A 637 -5.66 16.45 24.23
N PHE A 638 -5.34 15.15 24.22
CA PHE A 638 -5.41 14.34 23.00
C PHE A 638 -6.85 14.40 22.44
N SER A 639 -6.92 14.80 21.18
CA SER A 639 -7.85 15.81 20.70
C SER A 639 -9.16 15.30 20.08
N SER A 640 -10.08 16.25 19.86
CA SER A 640 -11.39 16.19 19.16
C SER A 640 -11.38 15.63 17.71
N PHE A 641 -10.28 15.00 17.28
CA PHE A 641 -10.07 14.43 15.96
C PHE A 641 -10.39 12.94 15.88
N ASP A 642 -10.64 12.26 17.00
CA ASP A 642 -11.00 10.84 17.05
C ASP A 642 -12.48 10.61 16.68
N GLN A 643 -12.81 10.90 15.42
CA GLN A 643 -14.16 10.71 14.89
C GLN A 643 -14.54 9.22 14.89
N SER A 644 -15.77 8.92 15.27
CA SER A 644 -16.32 7.58 15.07
C SER A 644 -16.69 7.36 13.61
N ILE A 645 -16.48 6.16 13.09
CA ILE A 645 -16.97 5.72 11.78
C ILE A 645 -18.15 4.76 11.95
N ALA A 646 -19.11 4.80 11.04
CA ALA A 646 -20.25 3.89 10.97
C ALA A 646 -20.26 3.11 9.65
N ALA A 647 -20.70 1.85 9.70
CA ALA A 647 -20.81 1.01 8.51
C ALA A 647 -22.02 1.34 7.66
N SER A 648 -21.84 1.29 6.33
CA SER A 648 -22.93 1.30 5.36
C SER A 648 -23.86 0.08 5.58
N SER A 649 -25.16 0.22 5.28
CA SER A 649 -26.19 -0.80 5.55
C SER A 649 -26.11 -2.07 4.68
N SER A 650 -24.97 -2.32 4.02
CA SER A 650 -24.78 -3.49 3.17
C SER A 650 -24.63 -4.78 4.01
N PHE A 651 -25.07 -5.90 3.46
CA PHE A 651 -24.95 -7.22 4.08
C PHE A 651 -23.55 -7.80 3.90
N LEU A 652 -23.00 -8.52 4.89
CA LEU A 652 -21.72 -9.22 4.80
C LEU A 652 -21.93 -10.73 4.98
N THR A 653 -21.81 -11.50 3.90
CA THR A 653 -21.78 -12.97 3.96
C THR A 653 -20.32 -13.45 4.02
N LEU A 654 -19.94 -14.11 5.12
CA LEU A 654 -18.60 -14.68 5.28
C LEU A 654 -18.64 -16.21 5.12
N ASN A 655 -18.19 -16.70 3.96
CA ASN A 655 -17.90 -18.12 3.70
C ASN A 655 -16.40 -18.33 3.39
N HIS A 656 -15.55 -17.42 3.86
CA HIS A 656 -14.13 -17.35 3.50
C HIS A 656 -13.28 -18.29 4.36
N LYS A 657 -12.41 -19.08 3.72
CA LYS A 657 -11.36 -19.82 4.44
C LYS A 657 -10.17 -18.90 4.69
N PRO A 658 -9.70 -18.74 5.94
CA PRO A 658 -8.58 -17.86 6.25
C PRO A 658 -7.32 -18.29 5.50
N ILE A 659 -6.52 -17.31 5.06
CA ILE A 659 -5.20 -17.58 4.47
C ILE A 659 -4.19 -17.73 5.61
N THR A 660 -3.51 -18.86 5.64
CA THR A 660 -2.39 -19.16 6.55
C THR A 660 -1.07 -19.06 5.82
N ILE A 661 -0.03 -18.58 6.51
CA ILE A 661 1.32 -18.43 5.95
C ILE A 661 2.29 -19.40 6.62
N GLY A 662 3.36 -19.78 5.91
CA GLY A 662 4.45 -20.56 6.49
C GLY A 662 5.21 -19.78 7.57
N PHE A 663 5.95 -20.49 8.43
CA PHE A 663 6.66 -19.98 9.62
C PHE A 663 7.50 -18.71 9.41
N ASN A 664 7.91 -18.38 8.18
CA ASN A 664 8.78 -17.24 7.86
C ASN A 664 8.04 -15.91 7.59
N LEU A 665 6.71 -15.86 7.64
CA LEU A 665 5.91 -14.72 7.15
C LEU A 665 4.90 -14.17 8.17
N ARG A 666 5.10 -14.39 9.48
CA ARG A 666 4.10 -14.27 10.56
C ARG A 666 3.32 -12.94 10.68
N SER A 667 3.67 -11.88 9.97
CA SER A 667 2.90 -10.63 9.93
C SER A 667 3.24 -9.78 8.71
N VAL A 668 2.54 -10.02 7.59
CA VAL A 668 2.58 -9.07 6.46
C VAL A 668 1.72 -7.88 6.86
N LEU A 669 2.39 -6.77 7.13
CA LEU A 669 1.76 -5.46 7.25
C LEU A 669 1.04 -5.10 5.94
N SER A 670 -0.05 -4.36 6.01
CA SER A 670 -0.74 -3.89 4.80
C SER A 670 -0.67 -2.38 4.65
N SER A 671 0.02 -1.95 3.59
CA SER A 671 0.21 -0.54 3.22
C SER A 671 -1.09 0.14 2.81
N LEU A 672 -2.17 -0.63 2.75
CA LEU A 672 -3.53 -0.16 2.57
C LEU A 672 -4.01 0.73 3.72
N PHE A 673 -3.43 0.58 4.92
CA PHE A 673 -3.89 1.23 6.15
C PHE A 673 -2.85 2.20 6.73
N VAL A 674 -1.95 2.75 5.90
CA VAL A 674 -1.10 3.93 6.21
C VAL A 674 -0.73 4.64 4.91
N LYS A 675 -0.69 5.99 4.86
CA LYS A 675 -0.18 6.69 3.65
C LYS A 675 1.32 6.48 3.53
N PHE A 676 1.72 5.89 2.41
CA PHE A 676 2.90 5.05 2.29
C PHE A 676 4.25 5.78 2.29
N VAL A 677 4.28 7.10 2.16
CA VAL A 677 5.56 7.82 2.05
C VAL A 677 6.39 7.69 3.34
N ASP A 678 5.77 7.34 4.47
CA ASP A 678 6.44 7.38 5.77
C ASP A 678 6.31 6.12 6.65
N LEU A 679 5.59 5.04 6.31
CA LEU A 679 5.40 3.94 7.29
C LEU A 679 6.71 3.27 7.71
N GLU A 680 7.54 2.86 6.75
CA GLU A 680 8.84 2.22 7.03
C GLU A 680 9.81 3.20 7.70
N SER A 681 9.79 4.47 7.30
CA SER A 681 10.65 5.50 7.89
C SER A 681 10.24 5.81 9.33
N LEU A 682 8.93 5.92 9.59
CA LEU A 682 8.34 6.08 10.91
C LEU A 682 8.67 4.87 11.80
N TYR A 683 8.52 3.64 11.30
CA TYR A 683 8.90 2.45 12.07
C TYR A 683 10.38 2.41 12.39
N LYS A 684 11.24 2.64 11.39
CA LYS A 684 12.68 2.66 11.63
C LYS A 684 13.04 3.74 12.66
N LYS A 685 12.42 4.91 12.56
CA LYS A 685 12.60 6.01 13.51
C LYS A 685 12.10 5.63 14.91
N ARG A 686 10.95 4.98 15.01
CA ARG A 686 10.40 4.43 16.24
C ARG A 686 11.34 3.39 16.87
N GLU A 687 11.82 2.43 16.10
CA GLU A 687 12.76 1.39 16.53
C GLU A 687 14.08 2.00 17.00
N GLU A 688 14.63 2.93 16.22
CA GLU A 688 15.85 3.67 16.56
C GLU A 688 15.67 4.37 17.91
N TYR A 689 14.54 5.04 18.12
CA TYR A 689 14.28 5.76 19.36
C TYR A 689 14.09 4.83 20.54
N ILE A 690 13.31 3.76 20.40
CA ILE A 690 13.13 2.73 21.44
C ILE A 690 14.48 2.09 21.79
N PHE A 691 15.32 1.82 20.80
CA PHE A 691 16.64 1.22 21.02
C PHE A 691 17.54 2.16 21.82
N LYS A 692 17.62 3.45 21.45
CA LYS A 692 18.38 4.47 22.17
C LYS A 692 17.92 4.62 23.62
N ILE A 693 16.60 4.69 23.86
CA ILE A 693 16.04 4.77 25.23
C ILE A 693 16.44 3.54 26.06
N ARG A 694 16.49 2.34 25.47
CA ARG A 694 16.83 1.10 26.19
C ARG A 694 18.33 0.94 26.46
N SER A 695 19.21 1.48 25.60
CA SER A 695 20.66 1.41 25.82
C SER A 695 21.11 2.28 26.99
N ASP A 696 20.43 3.40 27.23
CA ASP A 696 20.68 4.27 28.37
C ASP A 696 20.02 3.69 29.63
N ARG A 697 20.81 3.07 30.51
CA ARG A 697 20.36 2.45 31.78
C ARG A 697 19.94 3.48 32.86
N LEU A 698 19.38 4.63 32.45
CA LEU A 698 18.90 5.68 33.34
C LEU A 698 17.42 5.45 33.70
N THR A 699 17.00 5.94 34.86
CA THR A 699 15.58 5.96 35.25
C THR A 699 14.78 6.74 34.21
N GLU A 700 13.76 6.11 33.62
CA GLU A 700 12.94 6.74 32.58
C GLU A 700 12.39 8.09 33.08
N PRO A 701 12.63 9.20 32.36
CA PRO A 701 12.12 10.50 32.79
C PRO A 701 10.58 10.48 32.77
N LYS A 702 9.98 11.08 33.80
CA LYS A 702 8.52 11.28 33.92
C LYS A 702 8.08 12.48 33.09
N THR A 703 8.23 12.34 31.77
CA THR A 703 8.06 13.39 30.77
C THR A 703 6.59 13.79 30.56
N PHE A 704 5.66 12.87 30.79
CA PHE A 704 4.26 13.07 30.43
C PHE A 704 3.35 13.06 31.66
N LEU A 705 2.19 13.70 31.54
CA LEU A 705 1.13 13.67 32.56
C LEU A 705 0.77 12.24 32.97
N SER A 706 0.72 11.32 32.00
CA SER A 706 0.50 9.89 32.24
C SER A 706 1.53 9.25 33.18
N ASP A 707 2.78 9.75 33.19
CA ASP A 707 3.87 9.24 34.04
C ASP A 707 3.74 9.76 35.48
N GLN A 708 2.99 10.84 35.67
CA GLN A 708 2.79 11.53 36.95
C GLN A 708 1.43 11.24 37.59
N LEU A 709 0.56 10.47 36.92
CA LEU A 709 -0.75 10.05 37.47
C LEU A 709 -0.62 9.30 38.82
N GLU A 710 0.51 8.64 39.09
CA GLU A 710 0.79 8.02 40.39
C GLU A 710 1.19 9.02 41.49
N LEU A 711 1.81 10.16 41.12
CA LEU A 711 2.27 11.20 42.06
C LEU A 711 1.11 12.07 42.54
N LEU A 712 0.12 12.29 41.69
CA LEU A 712 -1.11 13.03 41.99
C LEU A 712 -1.83 12.63 43.28
N ASN A 713 -1.64 11.39 43.69
CA ASN A 713 -2.35 10.81 44.82
C ASN A 713 -1.52 10.83 46.13
N LYS A 714 -0.26 11.29 46.09
CA LYS A 714 0.53 11.46 47.32
C LYS A 714 0.13 12.72 48.09
N GLU A 715 -0.36 13.77 47.42
CA GLU A 715 -0.71 15.04 48.07
C GLU A 715 -2.15 15.09 48.62
N GLU A 716 -3.12 14.39 48.01
CA GLU A 716 -4.51 14.32 48.51
C GLU A 716 -4.74 13.29 49.62
N ARG A 717 -3.73 12.46 49.96
CA ARG A 717 -3.81 11.46 51.05
C ARG A 717 -4.00 12.04 52.45
N PHE A 718 -4.14 13.36 52.61
CA PHE A 718 -4.31 14.01 53.92
C PHE A 718 -5.60 14.83 54.12
N ARG A 719 -6.59 14.81 53.23
CA ARG A 719 -7.89 15.47 53.50
C ARG A 719 -9.11 14.61 53.19
N ASN A 720 -9.48 13.83 54.21
CA ASN A 720 -10.85 13.46 54.62
C ASN A 720 -11.75 12.68 53.64
N ILE A 721 -11.94 11.41 54.03
CA ILE A 721 -13.08 10.50 53.80
C ILE A 721 -13.03 9.65 52.51
N HIS A 722 -12.69 8.37 52.72
CA HIS A 722 -12.74 7.20 51.83
C HIS A 722 -11.58 7.03 50.81
N GLY A 723 -10.66 6.12 51.12
CA GLY A 723 -9.71 5.55 50.14
C GLY A 723 -10.44 4.61 49.17
N ILE A 724 -10.72 5.07 47.94
CA ILE A 724 -11.75 4.47 47.09
C ILE A 724 -11.23 3.60 45.92
N TYR A 725 -9.94 3.64 45.54
CA TYR A 725 -9.44 2.84 44.41
C TYR A 725 -8.19 2.03 44.77
N THR A 726 -8.07 0.81 44.26
CA THR A 726 -6.86 -0.03 44.37
C THR A 726 -6.02 0.02 43.08
N ASP A 727 -6.65 0.25 41.92
CA ASP A 727 -6.01 0.40 40.61
C ASP A 727 -6.43 1.71 39.93
N PHE A 728 -5.80 2.81 40.37
CA PHE A 728 -6.14 4.17 39.94
C PHE A 728 -5.89 4.38 38.44
N LYS A 729 -4.78 3.87 37.90
CA LYS A 729 -4.34 4.17 36.53
C LYS A 729 -5.41 3.78 35.50
N THR A 730 -5.99 2.60 35.66
CA THR A 730 -7.01 2.09 34.72
C THR A 730 -8.38 2.70 35.01
N ALA A 731 -8.71 3.01 36.27
CA ALA A 731 -9.93 3.77 36.59
C ALA A 731 -9.96 5.14 35.88
N PHE A 732 -8.85 5.88 35.86
CA PHE A 732 -8.72 7.13 35.11
C PHE A 732 -8.83 6.94 33.59
N GLN A 733 -8.31 5.84 33.05
CA GLN A 733 -8.49 5.52 31.63
C GLN A 733 -9.96 5.37 31.27
N LEU A 734 -10.75 4.65 32.07
CA LEU A 734 -12.18 4.53 31.83
C LEU A 734 -12.92 5.86 32.02
N ALA A 735 -12.56 6.66 33.03
CA ALA A 735 -13.16 7.98 33.24
C ALA A 735 -13.00 8.88 32.00
N SER A 736 -11.79 8.90 31.41
CA SER A 736 -11.50 9.63 30.18
C SER A 736 -12.34 9.12 29.00
N LEU A 737 -12.44 7.79 28.83
CA LEU A 737 -13.26 7.20 27.77
C LEU A 737 -14.76 7.47 27.99
N ASP A 738 -15.26 7.43 29.22
CA ASP A 738 -16.67 7.68 29.52
C ASP A 738 -17.05 9.13 29.29
N LYS A 739 -16.15 10.09 29.56
CA LYS A 739 -16.35 11.50 29.22
C LYS A 739 -16.55 11.70 27.71
N ILE A 740 -15.75 11.03 26.88
CA ILE A 740 -15.78 11.16 25.42
C ILE A 740 -17.00 10.45 24.83
N PHE A 741 -17.25 9.20 25.27
CA PHE A 741 -18.19 8.30 24.60
C PHE A 741 -19.52 8.12 25.33
N GLN A 742 -19.63 8.60 26.57
CA GLN A 742 -20.81 8.45 27.44
C GLN A 742 -21.23 6.99 27.61
N LEU A 743 -20.26 6.09 27.81
CA LEU A 743 -20.44 4.65 27.90
C LEU A 743 -21.40 4.24 29.04
N THR A 744 -21.43 4.98 30.14
CA THR A 744 -22.27 4.69 31.31
C THR A 744 -23.68 5.27 31.21
N SER A 745 -23.98 6.05 30.17
CA SER A 745 -25.29 6.70 29.98
C SER A 745 -26.41 5.74 29.54
N VAL A 746 -26.06 4.54 29.06
CA VAL A 746 -26.97 3.52 28.50
C VAL A 746 -28.15 3.18 29.42
N VAL A 747 -27.99 3.36 30.73
CA VAL A 747 -28.93 2.90 31.77
C VAL A 747 -29.59 4.07 32.53
N ALA A 748 -29.28 5.32 32.16
CA ALA A 748 -29.67 6.51 32.94
C ALA A 748 -31.20 6.76 33.03
N ASN A 749 -32.00 6.21 32.11
CA ASN A 749 -33.41 6.59 31.99
C ASN A 749 -34.44 5.64 32.65
N ASN A 750 -34.08 4.42 33.03
CA ASN A 750 -35.06 3.39 33.44
C ASN A 750 -34.62 2.54 34.65
N SER A 751 -34.33 3.10 35.83
CA SER A 751 -34.15 2.39 37.14
C SER A 751 -33.37 1.06 37.14
N SER A 752 -32.55 0.78 36.13
CA SER A 752 -31.98 -0.55 35.87
C SER A 752 -30.55 -0.62 36.38
N THR A 753 -30.13 -1.83 36.72
CA THR A 753 -28.75 -2.13 37.14
C THR A 753 -27.86 -2.21 35.91
N LEU A 754 -26.76 -1.45 35.89
CA LEU A 754 -25.77 -1.53 34.80
C LEU A 754 -24.98 -2.83 34.96
N THR A 755 -25.03 -3.70 33.95
CA THR A 755 -24.28 -4.97 33.96
C THR A 755 -23.03 -4.89 33.10
N PHE A 756 -21.90 -5.42 33.59
CA PHE A 756 -20.64 -5.39 32.86
C PHE A 756 -19.76 -6.63 33.06
N ILE A 757 -18.87 -6.89 32.10
CA ILE A 757 -17.81 -7.91 32.19
C ILE A 757 -16.47 -7.23 31.90
N ILE A 758 -15.46 -7.59 32.69
CA ILE A 758 -14.05 -7.28 32.46
C ILE A 758 -13.31 -8.61 32.27
N ASP A 759 -12.85 -8.88 31.05
CA ASP A 759 -12.32 -10.20 30.62
C ASP A 759 -10.90 -10.49 31.13
N ASN A 760 -10.25 -9.55 31.81
CA ASN A 760 -8.99 -9.78 32.49
C ASN A 760 -8.71 -8.76 33.61
N GLN A 761 -7.86 -9.14 34.55
CA GLN A 761 -7.59 -8.34 35.75
C GLN A 761 -6.80 -7.04 35.49
N SER A 762 -6.15 -6.87 34.33
CA SER A 762 -5.34 -5.67 34.07
C SER A 762 -6.19 -4.40 33.93
N LEU A 763 -7.51 -4.53 33.82
CA LEU A 763 -8.48 -3.43 33.82
C LEU A 763 -9.30 -3.38 35.11
N SER A 764 -8.80 -3.92 36.23
CA SER A 764 -9.56 -4.00 37.48
C SER A 764 -10.10 -2.65 37.97
N GLY A 765 -9.36 -1.55 37.78
CA GLY A 765 -9.81 -0.19 38.09
C GLY A 765 -11.03 0.28 37.29
N PHE A 766 -11.35 -0.35 36.14
CA PHE A 766 -12.59 -0.06 35.42
C PHE A 766 -13.80 -0.45 36.25
N ALA A 767 -13.75 -1.58 36.99
CA ALA A 767 -14.85 -1.98 37.86
C ALA A 767 -15.04 -0.97 39.00
N GLU A 768 -13.95 -0.47 39.57
CA GLU A 768 -14.00 0.53 40.64
C GLU A 768 -14.63 1.83 40.16
N TYR A 769 -14.22 2.32 38.99
CA TYR A 769 -14.83 3.49 38.35
C TYR A 769 -16.33 3.30 38.12
N LEU A 770 -16.76 2.15 37.59
CA LEU A 770 -18.16 1.88 37.32
C LEU A 770 -19.00 1.84 38.60
N VAL A 771 -18.49 1.18 39.65
CA VAL A 771 -19.14 1.15 40.98
C VAL A 771 -19.28 2.57 41.53
N TRP A 772 -18.21 3.38 41.42
CA TRP A 772 -18.23 4.77 41.85
C TRP A 772 -19.25 5.60 41.04
N GLN A 773 -19.17 5.56 39.71
CA GLN A 773 -19.96 6.38 38.80
C GLN A 773 -21.47 6.08 38.88
N GLN A 774 -21.82 4.80 39.06
CA GLN A 774 -23.20 4.32 39.17
C GLN A 774 -23.72 4.18 40.60
N LYS A 775 -22.98 4.64 41.62
CA LYS A 775 -23.38 4.57 43.04
C LYS A 775 -23.78 3.13 43.46
N ASN A 776 -22.96 2.17 43.10
CA ASN A 776 -23.16 0.74 43.37
C ASN A 776 -24.37 0.08 42.69
N GLN A 777 -25.09 0.79 41.81
CA GLN A 777 -26.17 0.22 40.98
C GLN A 777 -25.63 -0.51 39.75
N VAL A 778 -24.69 -1.42 40.00
CA VAL A 778 -24.02 -2.22 38.98
C VAL A 778 -24.11 -3.70 39.32
N ARG A 779 -23.88 -4.56 38.34
CA ARG A 779 -23.57 -5.98 38.54
C ARG A 779 -22.42 -6.34 37.60
N GLY A 780 -21.26 -6.63 38.17
CA GLY A 780 -20.02 -6.83 37.43
C GLY A 780 -19.46 -8.24 37.56
N LEU A 781 -18.77 -8.69 36.52
CA LEU A 781 -17.88 -9.84 36.56
C LEU A 781 -16.46 -9.39 36.16
N VAL A 782 -15.47 -9.74 36.97
CA VAL A 782 -14.04 -9.55 36.66
C VAL A 782 -13.37 -10.92 36.56
N VAL A 783 -12.68 -11.16 35.45
CA VAL A 783 -11.90 -12.39 35.25
C VAL A 783 -10.50 -12.19 35.84
N SER A 784 -10.10 -13.04 36.77
CA SER A 784 -8.78 -12.99 37.43
C SER A 784 -8.28 -14.40 37.75
N ASP A 785 -6.98 -14.61 37.55
CA ASP A 785 -6.28 -15.86 37.89
C ASP A 785 -5.76 -15.86 39.34
N TRP A 786 -5.98 -14.79 40.10
CA TRP A 786 -5.53 -14.68 41.48
C TRP A 786 -6.41 -15.51 42.41
N LYS A 787 -5.78 -16.19 43.37
CA LYS A 787 -6.49 -17.08 44.31
C LYS A 787 -7.45 -16.35 45.23
N ASP A 788 -7.17 -15.09 45.59
CA ASP A 788 -8.01 -14.26 46.48
C ASP A 788 -7.87 -12.74 46.16
N PRO A 789 -8.53 -12.22 45.12
CA PRO A 789 -8.51 -10.79 44.81
C PRO A 789 -9.25 -9.97 45.89
N LEU A 790 -8.77 -8.76 46.18
CA LEU A 790 -9.44 -7.84 47.10
C LEU A 790 -10.82 -7.46 46.53
N PRO A 791 -11.92 -7.60 47.32
CA PRO A 791 -13.25 -7.32 46.82
C PRO A 791 -13.47 -5.81 46.64
N ILE A 792 -13.68 -5.37 45.38
CA ILE A 792 -14.01 -3.97 45.05
C ILE A 792 -15.36 -3.56 45.62
N SER A 793 -16.38 -4.39 45.43
CA SER A 793 -17.76 -4.16 45.92
C SER A 793 -18.53 -5.49 45.95
N PRO A 794 -19.51 -5.66 46.85
CA PRO A 794 -20.42 -6.80 46.82
C PRO A 794 -21.16 -7.00 45.49
N SER A 795 -21.27 -5.94 44.68
CA SER A 795 -21.90 -5.95 43.36
C SER A 795 -20.98 -6.47 42.24
N VAL A 796 -19.71 -6.75 42.54
CA VAL A 796 -18.70 -7.23 41.58
C VAL A 796 -18.22 -8.61 42.00
N THR A 797 -18.30 -9.56 41.08
CA THR A 797 -17.89 -10.95 41.30
C THR A 797 -16.58 -11.24 40.57
N TYR A 798 -15.72 -12.08 41.16
CA TYR A 798 -14.49 -12.55 40.53
C TYR A 798 -14.63 -14.01 40.12
N LYS A 799 -14.16 -14.35 38.92
CA LYS A 799 -14.05 -15.73 38.44
C LYS A 799 -12.76 -15.93 37.67
N THR A 800 -12.31 -17.17 37.54
CA THR A 800 -11.18 -17.53 36.68
C THR A 800 -11.53 -17.58 35.19
N GLN A 801 -12.83 -17.70 34.86
CA GLN A 801 -13.31 -17.72 33.49
C GLN A 801 -14.77 -17.27 33.40
N ILE A 802 -15.17 -16.82 32.21
CA ILE A 802 -16.56 -16.48 31.88
C ILE A 802 -17.30 -17.77 31.52
N ASP A 803 -18.45 -17.98 32.15
CA ASP A 803 -19.33 -19.12 31.87
C ASP A 803 -20.07 -18.92 30.53
N GLN A 804 -20.26 -19.99 29.76
CA GLN A 804 -20.96 -19.94 28.47
C GLN A 804 -22.44 -19.53 28.63
N SER A 805 -23.05 -19.82 29.79
CA SER A 805 -24.41 -19.38 30.11
C SER A 805 -24.50 -18.03 30.82
N HIS A 806 -23.43 -17.23 30.82
CA HIS A 806 -23.45 -15.93 31.48
C HIS A 806 -24.51 -15.01 30.83
N PRO A 807 -25.36 -14.32 31.62
CA PRO A 807 -26.36 -13.41 31.07
C PRO A 807 -25.69 -12.28 30.29
N ALA A 808 -26.39 -11.79 29.27
CA ALA A 808 -25.90 -10.71 28.43
C ALA A 808 -25.77 -9.39 29.23
N VAL A 809 -24.72 -8.63 28.90
CA VAL A 809 -24.29 -7.44 29.64
C VAL A 809 -24.36 -6.16 28.80
N HIS A 810 -24.37 -5.02 29.47
CA HIS A 810 -24.39 -3.72 28.79
C HIS A 810 -22.99 -3.31 28.30
N LEU A 811 -21.96 -3.62 29.10
CA LEU A 811 -20.57 -3.24 28.82
C LEU A 811 -19.65 -4.47 28.87
N PHE A 812 -18.79 -4.61 27.87
CA PHE A 812 -17.76 -5.64 27.84
C PHE A 812 -16.39 -4.98 27.64
N PHE A 813 -15.46 -5.27 28.55
CA PHE A 813 -14.12 -4.71 28.55
C PHE A 813 -13.07 -5.81 28.41
N SER A 814 -12.05 -5.55 27.60
CA SER A 814 -10.92 -6.48 27.43
C SER A 814 -9.61 -5.75 27.23
N ASP A 815 -8.52 -6.36 27.67
CA ASP A 815 -7.16 -5.89 27.42
C ASP A 815 -6.34 -6.96 26.69
N VAL A 816 -6.10 -6.73 25.40
CA VAL A 816 -5.36 -7.61 24.50
C VAL A 816 -3.96 -7.05 24.25
N SER A 817 -3.54 -6.01 25.00
CA SER A 817 -2.22 -5.40 24.86
C SER A 817 -1.12 -6.08 25.67
N ILE A 818 -1.48 -7.01 26.55
CA ILE A 818 -0.57 -7.74 27.43
C ILE A 818 0.31 -8.68 26.61
N LEU A 819 1.63 -8.51 26.67
CA LEU A 819 2.60 -9.37 25.99
C LEU A 819 3.27 -10.33 26.99
N SER A 820 3.54 -11.57 26.58
CA SER A 820 4.24 -12.54 27.42
C SER A 820 5.71 -12.15 27.63
N ILE A 821 6.16 -12.21 28.89
CA ILE A 821 7.52 -11.81 29.31
C ILE A 821 8.59 -12.78 28.77
N ASP A 822 8.22 -14.03 28.49
CA ASP A 822 9.17 -15.11 28.12
C ASP A 822 9.50 -15.17 26.62
N VAL A 823 8.92 -14.29 25.80
CA VAL A 823 9.08 -14.33 24.34
C VAL A 823 10.00 -13.21 23.88
N LYS A 824 10.98 -13.51 23.01
CA LYS A 824 11.72 -12.49 22.26
C LYS A 824 10.76 -11.78 21.31
N ILE A 825 10.17 -10.68 21.78
CA ILE A 825 9.19 -9.90 21.04
C ILE A 825 9.91 -9.08 19.98
N ASN A 826 9.52 -9.28 18.72
CA ASN A 826 9.82 -8.34 17.66
C ASN A 826 9.01 -7.06 17.90
N MET A 827 9.69 -5.99 18.31
CA MET A 827 9.10 -4.69 18.64
C MET A 827 8.38 -4.03 17.47
N ARG A 828 8.65 -4.47 16.25
CA ARG A 828 8.02 -3.97 15.03
C ARG A 828 6.57 -4.42 14.87
N TYR A 829 6.26 -5.64 15.32
CA TYR A 829 4.96 -6.30 15.10
C TYR A 829 4.43 -6.89 16.40
N THR A 830 4.34 -6.06 17.44
CA THR A 830 3.91 -6.52 18.77
C THR A 830 2.48 -7.08 18.76
N GLU A 831 1.60 -6.56 17.90
CA GLU A 831 0.22 -7.06 17.74
C GLU A 831 0.12 -8.52 17.25
N GLN A 832 1.15 -9.08 16.61
CA GLN A 832 1.12 -10.46 16.09
C GLN A 832 1.05 -11.51 17.20
N TYR A 833 1.54 -11.17 18.41
CA TYR A 833 1.64 -12.11 19.52
C TYR A 833 0.29 -12.31 20.23
N ASN A 834 -0.66 -11.40 20.03
CA ASN A 834 -1.96 -11.42 20.72
C ASN A 834 -3.14 -11.74 19.80
N LYS A 835 -2.87 -12.25 18.59
CA LYS A 835 -3.90 -12.61 17.60
C LYS A 835 -5.02 -13.48 18.18
N ARG A 836 -4.65 -14.53 18.92
CA ARG A 836 -5.63 -15.47 19.51
C ARG A 836 -6.52 -14.79 20.54
N GLN A 837 -5.92 -13.99 21.43
CA GLN A 837 -6.67 -13.27 22.46
C GLN A 837 -7.62 -12.25 21.83
N LEU A 838 -7.20 -11.57 20.76
CA LEU A 838 -8.07 -10.62 20.06
C LEU A 838 -9.32 -11.30 19.46
N ILE A 839 -9.15 -12.51 18.88
CA ILE A 839 -10.30 -13.31 18.39
C ILE A 839 -11.24 -13.65 19.55
N ILE A 840 -10.70 -14.14 20.68
CA ILE A 840 -11.49 -14.52 21.86
C ILE A 840 -12.29 -13.33 22.38
N SER A 841 -11.65 -12.18 22.57
CA SER A 841 -12.32 -10.98 23.08
C SER A 841 -13.42 -10.49 22.14
N CYS A 842 -13.18 -10.49 20.82
CA CYS A 842 -14.18 -10.12 19.82
C CYS A 842 -15.36 -11.10 19.80
N GLN A 843 -15.09 -12.41 19.85
CA GLN A 843 -16.11 -13.45 19.87
C GLN A 843 -16.99 -13.31 21.12
N ARG A 844 -16.38 -13.20 22.30
CA ARG A 844 -17.09 -13.03 23.57
C ARG A 844 -17.94 -11.78 23.59
N ALA A 845 -17.39 -10.64 23.19
CA ALA A 845 -18.12 -9.39 23.12
C ALA A 845 -19.36 -9.48 22.23
N LEU A 846 -19.25 -10.10 21.05
CA LEU A 846 -20.39 -10.28 20.14
C LEU A 846 -21.45 -11.27 20.65
N THR A 847 -21.07 -12.21 21.51
CA THR A 847 -21.99 -13.20 22.10
C THR A 847 -22.65 -12.76 23.41
N LEU A 848 -21.95 -11.97 24.23
CA LEU A 848 -22.35 -11.66 25.60
C LEU A 848 -22.88 -10.23 25.77
N LEU A 849 -22.89 -9.40 24.74
CA LEU A 849 -23.47 -8.06 24.83
C LEU A 849 -24.97 -8.05 24.52
N ASN A 850 -25.71 -7.23 25.26
CA ASN A 850 -27.09 -6.88 24.96
C ASN A 850 -27.20 -6.09 23.66
N ASN A 851 -28.40 -6.04 23.06
CA ASN A 851 -28.69 -5.09 21.98
C ASN A 851 -28.39 -3.66 22.45
N GLY A 852 -27.66 -2.89 21.63
CA GLY A 852 -27.20 -1.55 22.01
C GLY A 852 -26.03 -1.52 23.01
N GLY A 853 -25.51 -2.68 23.44
CA GLY A 853 -24.35 -2.78 24.34
C GLY A 853 -23.06 -2.21 23.73
N HIS A 854 -22.04 -2.02 24.55
CA HIS A 854 -20.76 -1.42 24.14
C HIS A 854 -19.59 -2.35 24.44
N PHE A 855 -18.63 -2.40 23.51
CA PHE A 855 -17.39 -3.14 23.65
C PHE A 855 -16.21 -2.18 23.65
N VAL A 856 -15.35 -2.28 24.66
CA VAL A 856 -14.12 -1.49 24.76
C VAL A 856 -12.94 -2.45 24.92
N CYS A 857 -11.98 -2.37 24.00
CA CYS A 857 -10.83 -3.25 23.97
C CYS A 857 -9.54 -2.45 23.92
N LYS A 858 -8.64 -2.67 24.89
CA LYS A 858 -7.26 -2.18 24.80
C LYS A 858 -6.46 -3.09 23.87
N ILE A 859 -5.76 -2.51 22.90
CA ILE A 859 -4.98 -3.21 21.89
C ILE A 859 -3.64 -2.50 21.63
N LEU A 860 -2.80 -3.11 20.81
CA LEU A 860 -1.55 -2.55 20.30
C LEU A 860 -1.78 -1.94 18.90
N ASP A 861 -0.81 -2.07 18.00
CA ASP A 861 -0.90 -1.58 16.61
C ASP A 861 -2.10 -2.14 15.84
N THR A 862 -2.51 -1.39 14.80
CA THR A 862 -3.66 -1.70 13.92
C THR A 862 -3.22 -1.84 12.47
N LEU A 863 -2.04 -2.40 12.26
CA LEU A 863 -1.27 -2.29 11.02
C LEU A 863 -1.22 -3.63 10.25
N THR A 864 -1.48 -4.75 10.95
CA THR A 864 -1.59 -6.07 10.31
C THR A 864 -2.97 -6.29 9.68
N ARG A 865 -2.99 -6.98 8.52
CA ARG A 865 -4.22 -7.41 7.83
C ARG A 865 -5.13 -8.26 8.74
N PHE A 866 -4.53 -9.02 9.65
CA PHE A 866 -5.26 -9.79 10.66
C PHE A 866 -6.06 -8.88 11.60
N THR A 867 -5.40 -7.92 12.26
CA THR A 867 -6.05 -7.01 13.22
C THR A 867 -7.07 -6.13 12.53
N THR A 868 -6.73 -5.59 11.36
CA THR A 868 -7.67 -4.83 10.53
C THR A 868 -8.92 -5.64 10.18
N GLY A 869 -8.75 -6.93 9.86
CA GLY A 869 -9.89 -7.80 9.58
C GLY A 869 -10.81 -8.00 10.79
N LEU A 870 -10.28 -8.13 12.00
CA LEU A 870 -11.10 -8.21 13.21
C LEU A 870 -11.80 -6.88 13.52
N ILE A 871 -11.10 -5.75 13.37
CA ILE A 871 -11.67 -4.41 13.48
C ILE A 871 -12.80 -4.22 12.45
N TYR A 872 -12.65 -4.76 11.23
CA TYR A 872 -13.71 -4.73 10.22
C TYR A 872 -14.95 -5.51 10.65
N LEU A 873 -14.79 -6.69 11.25
CA LEU A 873 -15.93 -7.46 11.79
C LEU A 873 -16.67 -6.68 12.88
N LEU A 874 -15.94 -5.99 13.77
CA LEU A 874 -16.52 -5.09 14.77
C LEU A 874 -17.22 -3.90 14.12
N TYR A 875 -16.58 -3.24 13.15
CA TYR A 875 -17.16 -2.14 12.37
C TYR A 875 -18.52 -2.51 11.75
N ARG A 876 -18.65 -3.74 11.24
CA ARG A 876 -19.91 -4.25 10.68
C ARG A 876 -20.94 -4.59 11.75
N SER A 877 -20.50 -5.00 12.94
CA SER A 877 -21.36 -5.47 14.04
C SER A 877 -21.85 -4.37 14.97
N PHE A 878 -21.21 -3.20 15.00
CA PHE A 878 -21.59 -2.07 15.85
C PHE A 878 -22.08 -0.87 15.03
N LYS A 879 -22.86 0.02 15.66
CA LYS A 879 -23.32 1.26 15.01
C LYS A 879 -22.16 2.21 14.73
N SER A 880 -21.21 2.29 15.64
CA SER A 880 -20.01 3.10 15.45
C SER A 880 -18.79 2.50 16.13
N ILE A 881 -17.61 2.75 15.56
CA ILE A 881 -16.31 2.35 16.10
C ILE A 881 -15.38 3.57 16.12
N SER A 882 -14.57 3.66 17.17
CA SER A 882 -13.50 4.64 17.33
C SER A 882 -12.21 3.95 17.75
N ILE A 883 -11.09 4.31 17.14
CA ILE A 883 -9.74 3.91 17.57
C ILE A 883 -9.05 5.16 18.06
N LEU A 884 -8.67 5.16 19.33
CA LEU A 884 -8.08 6.34 19.96
C LEU A 884 -7.10 5.98 21.06
N ARG A 885 -6.40 7.00 21.50
CA ARG A 885 -5.40 6.93 22.56
C ARG A 885 -5.66 8.08 23.54
N PRO A 886 -6.33 7.82 24.67
CA PRO A 886 -6.58 8.86 25.67
C PRO A 886 -5.27 9.32 26.34
N PHE A 887 -5.30 10.50 26.94
CA PHE A 887 -4.14 11.12 27.61
C PHE A 887 -3.58 10.31 28.77
N THR A 888 -4.41 9.43 29.32
CA THR A 888 -4.10 8.52 30.43
C THR A 888 -3.23 7.33 30.00
N LEU A 889 -2.96 7.16 28.70
CA LEU A 889 -1.99 6.19 28.17
C LEU A 889 -0.65 6.85 27.86
N ASN A 890 0.46 6.20 28.22
CA ASN A 890 1.83 6.70 28.00
C ASN A 890 2.10 7.02 26.52
N PRO A 891 2.26 8.29 26.10
CA PRO A 891 2.34 8.74 24.71
C PRO A 891 3.43 8.07 23.86
N ALA A 892 4.46 7.52 24.51
CA ALA A 892 5.55 6.79 23.87
C ALA A 892 5.27 5.28 23.67
N SER A 893 4.11 4.78 24.10
CA SER A 893 3.71 3.36 23.94
C SER A 893 2.81 3.15 22.73
N SER A 894 2.69 1.90 22.28
CA SER A 894 1.74 1.51 21.24
C SER A 894 0.34 1.15 21.77
N GLU A 895 0.04 1.45 23.03
CA GLU A 895 -1.27 1.13 23.59
C GLU A 895 -2.34 2.07 23.05
N ARG A 896 -3.50 1.51 22.66
CA ARG A 896 -4.68 2.27 22.21
C ARG A 896 -5.97 1.51 22.52
N PHE A 897 -7.10 2.20 22.49
CA PHE A 897 -8.42 1.60 22.69
C PHE A 897 -9.20 1.55 21.38
N ILE A 898 -9.85 0.41 21.14
CA ILE A 898 -10.99 0.30 20.25
C ILE A 898 -12.25 0.46 21.09
N VAL A 899 -13.09 1.44 20.75
CA VAL A 899 -14.39 1.67 21.37
C VAL A 899 -15.48 1.40 20.34
N CYS A 900 -16.24 0.33 20.54
CA CYS A 900 -17.36 -0.09 19.71
C CYS A 900 -18.68 0.23 20.44
N ARG A 901 -19.50 1.09 19.85
CA ARG A 901 -20.76 1.56 20.46
C ARG A 901 -21.98 1.03 19.73
N GLU A 902 -22.98 0.73 20.55
CA GLU A 902 -24.29 0.21 20.18
C GLU A 902 -24.19 -1.03 19.27
N LEU A 903 -24.07 -2.21 19.87
CA LEU A 903 -24.13 -3.48 19.15
C LEU A 903 -25.43 -3.56 18.33
N LYS A 904 -25.29 -3.84 17.03
CA LYS A 904 -26.42 -4.05 16.13
C LYS A 904 -27.00 -5.43 16.40
N TYR A 905 -28.29 -5.49 16.75
CA TYR A 905 -29.00 -6.75 16.96
C TYR A 905 -29.93 -7.08 15.79
N PRO A 906 -30.03 -8.37 15.39
CA PRO A 906 -29.18 -9.47 15.82
C PRO A 906 -27.78 -9.39 15.21
N VAL A 907 -26.74 -9.78 15.96
CA VAL A 907 -25.40 -9.98 15.39
C VAL A 907 -25.51 -11.07 14.34
N HIS A 908 -24.89 -10.85 13.19
CA HIS A 908 -24.99 -11.81 12.11
C HIS A 908 -24.32 -13.13 12.50
N GLN A 909 -25.09 -14.23 12.54
CA GLN A 909 -24.60 -15.53 13.02
C GLN A 909 -23.36 -16.02 12.24
N SER A 910 -23.21 -15.64 10.97
CA SER A 910 -22.03 -16.00 10.18
C SER A 910 -20.74 -15.38 10.73
N ILE A 911 -20.79 -14.20 11.38
CA ILE A 911 -19.60 -13.57 11.98
C ILE A 911 -19.17 -14.37 13.20
N ILE A 912 -20.11 -14.72 14.07
CA ILE A 912 -19.85 -15.52 15.28
C ILE A 912 -19.28 -16.89 14.86
N GLN A 913 -19.94 -17.58 13.93
CA GLN A 913 -19.50 -18.88 13.43
C GLN A 913 -18.11 -18.81 12.78
N HIS A 914 -17.79 -17.70 12.10
CA HIS A 914 -16.48 -17.47 11.52
C HIS A 914 -15.40 -17.30 12.58
N LEU A 915 -15.65 -16.50 13.62
CA LEU A 915 -14.73 -16.36 14.77
C LEU A 915 -14.53 -17.70 15.50
N ASP A 916 -15.60 -18.48 15.71
CA ASP A 916 -15.52 -19.81 16.31
C ASP A 916 -14.67 -20.77 15.45
N ASN A 917 -14.77 -20.67 14.12
CA ASN A 917 -13.93 -21.46 13.22
C ASN A 917 -12.46 -21.03 13.26
N LEU A 918 -12.17 -19.74 13.41
CA LEU A 918 -10.80 -19.25 13.59
C LEU A 918 -10.16 -19.78 14.88
N LEU A 919 -10.93 -19.90 15.96
CA LEU A 919 -10.44 -20.43 17.24
C LEU A 919 -10.08 -21.93 17.20
N LYS A 920 -10.62 -22.68 16.23
CA LYS A 920 -10.30 -24.10 16.00
C LYS A 920 -8.92 -24.32 15.36
N TYR A 921 -8.30 -23.28 14.79
CA TYR A 921 -6.94 -23.38 14.27
C TYR A 921 -5.94 -23.44 15.43
N GLU A 922 -5.06 -24.44 15.41
CA GLU A 922 -4.02 -24.62 16.44
C GLU A 922 -2.97 -23.50 16.36
N GLU A 923 -2.57 -23.11 15.15
CA GLU A 923 -1.55 -22.08 14.90
C GLU A 923 -2.15 -20.73 14.49
N THR A 924 -2.94 -20.10 15.37
CA THR A 924 -3.56 -18.79 15.10
C THR A 924 -2.55 -17.68 14.75
N GLU A 925 -1.29 -17.81 15.19
CA GLU A 925 -0.19 -16.90 14.83
C GLU A 925 0.06 -16.85 13.32
N ASN A 926 -0.15 -17.97 12.62
CA ASN A 926 0.12 -18.13 11.20
C ASN A 926 -1.03 -17.64 10.31
N ILE A 927 -2.16 -17.19 10.88
CA ILE A 927 -3.27 -16.62 10.12
C ILE A 927 -2.88 -15.22 9.64
N LEU A 928 -2.85 -15.03 8.32
CA LEU A 928 -2.56 -13.74 7.68
C LEU A 928 -3.75 -12.81 7.72
N GLU A 929 -4.91 -13.35 7.36
CA GLU A 929 -6.14 -12.59 7.21
C GLU A 929 -7.33 -13.36 7.77
N VAL A 930 -8.21 -12.61 8.42
CA VAL A 930 -9.49 -13.12 8.92
C VAL A 930 -10.65 -12.73 8.01
N VAL A 931 -10.49 -11.69 7.20
CA VAL A 931 -11.48 -11.20 6.25
C VAL A 931 -10.77 -10.96 4.91
N PRO A 932 -11.39 -11.31 3.77
CA PRO A 932 -10.86 -11.01 2.44
C PRO A 932 -10.44 -9.55 2.26
N LEU A 933 -9.32 -9.32 1.56
CA LEU A 933 -8.81 -7.97 1.31
C LEU A 933 -9.81 -7.04 0.64
N ASN A 934 -10.60 -7.54 -0.30
CA ASN A 934 -11.61 -6.75 -1.00
C ASN A 934 -12.68 -6.17 -0.06
N CYS A 935 -12.97 -6.83 1.07
CA CYS A 935 -13.84 -6.24 2.10
C CYS A 935 -13.13 -5.10 2.84
N LEU A 936 -11.83 -5.24 3.10
CA LEU A 936 -11.05 -4.23 3.82
C LEU A 936 -10.76 -2.98 2.98
N LEU A 937 -10.89 -3.08 1.66
CA LEU A 937 -10.80 -1.98 0.70
C LEU A 937 -12.09 -1.13 0.61
N GLU A 938 -13.05 -1.31 1.53
CA GLU A 938 -14.20 -0.41 1.65
C GLU A 938 -13.69 1.03 1.91
N PRO A 939 -13.90 2.00 0.99
CA PRO A 939 -13.14 3.26 0.99
C PRO A 939 -13.22 4.04 2.29
N GLN A 940 -14.40 4.09 2.91
CA GLN A 940 -14.62 4.80 4.17
C GLN A 940 -13.83 4.16 5.33
N PHE A 941 -13.87 2.84 5.42
CA PHE A 941 -13.16 2.07 6.45
C PHE A 941 -11.64 2.12 6.25
N GLN A 942 -11.20 1.87 5.01
CA GLN A 942 -9.79 1.89 4.65
C GLN A 942 -9.17 3.25 4.95
N GLN A 943 -9.81 4.34 4.50
CA GLN A 943 -9.32 5.70 4.72
C GLN A 943 -9.27 6.04 6.21
N TYR A 944 -10.33 5.72 6.96
CA TYR A 944 -10.37 5.94 8.41
C TYR A 944 -9.23 5.24 9.14
N LEU A 945 -9.03 3.95 8.85
CA LEU A 945 -7.98 3.19 9.50
C LEU A 945 -6.59 3.67 9.09
N ALA A 946 -6.43 4.09 7.82
CA ALA A 946 -5.20 4.67 7.32
C ALA A 946 -4.80 5.96 8.01
N ASP A 947 -5.73 6.91 8.07
CA ASP A 947 -5.51 8.21 8.70
C ASP A 947 -5.28 8.05 10.21
N THR A 948 -6.03 7.15 10.87
CA THR A 948 -5.91 6.90 12.31
C THR A 948 -4.59 6.23 12.67
N SER A 949 -4.22 5.15 11.98
CA SER A 949 -2.99 4.41 12.28
C SER A 949 -1.74 5.28 12.04
N GLN A 950 -1.72 6.05 10.95
CA GLN A 950 -0.63 6.98 10.66
C GLN A 950 -0.46 8.05 11.73
N ARG A 951 -1.58 8.71 12.10
CA ARG A 951 -1.57 9.77 13.11
C ARG A 951 -1.08 9.26 14.46
N LEU A 952 -1.58 8.10 14.91
CA LEU A 952 -1.16 7.51 16.18
C LEU A 952 0.32 7.12 16.18
N LEU A 953 0.83 6.56 15.08
CA LEU A 953 2.24 6.22 14.94
C LEU A 953 3.15 7.46 14.95
N GLN A 954 2.76 8.52 14.23
CA GLN A 954 3.50 9.79 14.23
C GLN A 954 3.55 10.42 15.62
N ARG A 955 2.43 10.40 16.36
CA ARG A 955 2.38 10.87 17.75
C ARG A 955 3.29 10.04 18.67
N GLU A 956 3.29 8.71 18.53
CA GLU A 956 4.19 7.83 19.30
C GLU A 956 5.66 8.20 19.06
N ILE A 957 6.04 8.46 17.81
CA ILE A 957 7.41 8.86 17.45
C ILE A 957 7.78 10.23 18.01
N GLN A 958 6.89 11.21 17.95
CA GLN A 958 7.11 12.53 18.56
C GLN A 958 7.31 12.41 20.08
N ALA A 959 6.54 11.55 20.74
CA ALA A 959 6.65 11.33 22.18
C ALA A 959 7.96 10.62 22.55
N LEU A 960 8.39 9.64 21.75
CA LEU A 960 9.70 8.99 21.90
C LEU A 960 10.85 9.99 21.70
N ASP A 961 10.74 10.88 20.71
CA ASP A 961 11.70 11.97 20.45
C ASP A 961 11.83 12.91 21.66
N LYS A 962 10.69 13.33 22.22
CA LYS A 962 10.64 14.17 23.42
C LYS A 962 11.28 13.46 24.62
N ARG A 963 11.03 12.16 24.80
CA ARG A 963 11.62 11.36 25.88
C ARG A 963 13.13 11.27 25.76
N LEU A 964 13.65 11.02 24.55
CA LEU A 964 15.08 11.03 24.25
C LEU A 964 15.72 12.39 24.56
N TRP A 965 15.08 13.48 24.13
CA TRP A 965 15.55 14.82 24.43
C TRP A 965 15.73 15.04 25.94
N HIS A 966 14.79 14.58 26.76
CA HIS A 966 14.93 14.67 28.23
C HIS A 966 16.06 13.81 28.80
N ILE A 967 16.30 12.61 28.24
CA ILE A 967 17.43 11.75 28.65
C ILE A 967 18.75 12.46 28.34
N ASP A 968 18.88 13.06 27.15
CA ASP A 968 20.09 13.77 26.71
C ASP A 968 20.38 15.05 27.54
N HIS A 969 19.36 15.64 28.18
CA HIS A 969 19.46 16.93 28.90
C HIS A 969 19.29 16.79 30.43
N GLN A 970 19.44 15.59 31.01
CA GLN A 970 19.23 15.29 32.44
C GLN A 970 20.21 15.96 33.43
N TYR A 971 21.14 16.81 32.99
CA TYR A 971 22.13 17.50 33.84
C TYR A 971 21.74 18.93 34.27
N ASP A 972 20.59 19.46 33.84
CA ASP A 972 20.12 20.79 34.25
C ASP A 972 19.13 20.66 35.42
N GLU A 973 19.63 20.76 36.65
CA GLU A 973 18.91 20.61 37.93
C GLU A 973 17.73 21.60 38.15
N GLN A 974 17.35 22.40 37.14
CA GLN A 974 16.19 23.28 37.16
C GLN A 974 15.02 22.86 36.27
N ILE A 975 15.10 21.76 35.51
CA ILE A 975 13.93 21.21 34.82
C ILE A 975 13.15 20.30 35.79
N ASP A 976 12.78 20.87 36.94
CA ASP A 976 12.00 20.18 37.95
C ASP A 976 10.50 20.26 37.57
N LEU A 977 10.09 19.28 36.76
CA LEU A 977 8.92 18.40 36.95
C LEU A 977 7.64 18.96 37.66
N MET A 978 7.19 20.18 37.35
CA MET A 978 5.77 20.54 37.51
C MET A 978 5.16 20.84 36.15
N ILE A 979 4.27 19.96 35.71
CA ILE A 979 3.23 20.30 34.74
C ILE A 979 2.56 21.58 35.26
N SER A 980 2.44 22.62 34.42
CA SER A 980 1.81 23.89 34.83
C SER A 980 0.42 23.65 35.44
N GLU A 981 0.01 24.47 36.41
CA GLU A 981 -1.35 24.41 37.00
C GLU A 981 -2.45 24.40 35.92
N GLU A 982 -2.20 25.04 34.78
CA GLU A 982 -3.13 25.09 33.63
C GLU A 982 -3.36 23.70 33.00
N HIS A 983 -2.29 22.95 32.71
CA HIS A 983 -2.42 21.57 32.21
C HIS A 983 -3.08 20.64 33.25
N TRP A 984 -2.97 20.98 34.54
CA TRP A 984 -3.65 20.28 35.63
C TRP A 984 -5.15 20.57 35.66
N GLU A 985 -5.56 21.83 35.55
CA GLU A 985 -6.97 22.21 35.48
C GLU A 985 -7.65 21.55 34.28
N GLU A 986 -6.98 21.51 33.12
CA GLU A 986 -7.48 20.84 31.91
C GLU A 986 -7.62 19.32 32.09
N ALA A 987 -6.63 18.67 32.73
CA ALA A 987 -6.70 17.25 33.04
C ALA A 987 -7.80 16.94 34.07
N HIS A 988 -7.96 17.79 35.08
CA HIS A 988 -8.99 17.66 36.11
C HIS A 988 -10.39 17.82 35.50
N GLU A 989 -10.60 18.81 34.64
CA GLU A 989 -11.85 19.01 33.91
C GLU A 989 -12.23 17.77 33.08
N CYS A 990 -11.25 17.08 32.50
CA CYS A 990 -11.49 15.85 31.74
C CYS A 990 -11.94 14.64 32.59
N VAL A 991 -11.59 14.61 33.87
CA VAL A 991 -12.00 13.55 34.79
C VAL A 991 -13.29 13.90 35.53
N THR A 992 -13.73 15.16 35.50
CA THR A 992 -15.06 15.55 36.02
C THR A 992 -16.19 15.00 35.14
N VAL A 993 -16.64 13.78 35.48
CA VAL A 993 -17.84 13.17 34.89
C VAL A 993 -19.03 13.39 35.84
N GLN A 994 -20.17 13.83 35.31
CA GLN A 994 -21.39 13.97 36.11
C GLN A 994 -21.82 12.60 36.64
N ARG A 995 -21.85 12.43 37.96
CA ARG A 995 -22.25 11.19 38.62
C ARG A 995 -23.75 10.97 38.50
N ARG A 996 -24.19 9.71 38.48
CA ARG A 996 -25.62 9.37 38.52
C ARG A 996 -26.31 10.12 39.67
N PRO A 997 -27.40 10.88 39.44
CA PRO A 997 -28.10 11.56 40.52
C PRO A 997 -28.51 10.57 41.61
N LYS A 998 -28.41 10.98 42.89
CA LYS A 998 -28.80 10.11 44.02
C LYS A 998 -30.30 9.82 43.81
N ALA A 999 -30.72 8.56 43.86
CA ALA A 999 -32.16 8.27 43.89
C ALA A 999 -32.77 9.10 45.03
N PRO A 1000 -33.96 9.71 44.84
CA PRO A 1000 -34.62 10.42 45.93
C PRO A 1000 -34.70 9.47 47.11
N VAL A 1001 -34.16 9.89 48.26
CA VAL A 1001 -34.29 9.13 49.50
C VAL A 1001 -35.79 9.08 49.77
N VAL A 1002 -36.40 7.91 49.57
CA VAL A 1002 -37.76 7.68 50.04
C VAL A 1002 -37.66 7.70 51.55
N GLU A 1003 -38.21 8.74 52.19
CA GLU A 1003 -38.26 8.85 53.63
C GLU A 1003 -38.99 7.61 54.19
N PRO A 1004 -38.37 6.81 55.06
CA PRO A 1004 -39.04 5.63 55.64
C PRO A 1004 -40.25 5.99 56.51
N ASP A 1005 -40.37 7.27 56.92
CA ASP A 1005 -41.22 7.70 58.04
C ASP A 1005 -42.19 8.84 57.69
N SER A 1006 -42.51 9.06 56.41
CA SER A 1006 -43.48 10.08 56.00
C SER A 1006 -44.87 9.73 56.57
N GLY A 1007 -45.17 10.18 57.80
CA GLY A 1007 -46.45 9.96 58.49
C GLY A 1007 -46.38 9.53 59.96
N ILE A 1008 -45.21 9.33 60.57
CA ILE A 1008 -45.11 8.91 61.98
C ILE A 1008 -45.25 10.12 62.91
N GLN A 1009 -46.27 10.14 63.79
CA GLN A 1009 -46.37 11.11 64.88
C GLN A 1009 -45.34 10.78 65.98
N LEU A 1010 -44.39 11.68 66.22
CA LEU A 1010 -43.36 11.50 67.24
C LEU A 1010 -43.91 11.76 68.65
N PRO A 1011 -43.53 10.96 69.67
CA PRO A 1011 -43.89 11.22 71.06
C PRO A 1011 -43.37 12.59 71.54
N ILE A 1012 -44.08 13.19 72.51
CA ILE A 1012 -43.77 14.54 73.03
C ILE A 1012 -42.31 14.61 73.50
N GLY A 1013 -41.56 15.57 72.94
CA GLY A 1013 -40.14 15.79 73.25
C GLY A 1013 -39.16 15.21 72.23
N TRP A 1014 -39.59 14.38 71.27
CA TRP A 1014 -38.71 13.88 70.21
C TRP A 1014 -38.77 14.75 68.95
N THR A 1015 -37.60 15.11 68.43
CA THR A 1015 -37.40 15.82 67.15
C THR A 1015 -36.62 14.94 66.19
N LYS A 1016 -36.91 15.05 64.89
CA LYS A 1016 -36.13 14.41 63.83
C LYS A 1016 -35.09 15.40 63.32
N GLU A 1017 -33.81 15.05 63.40
CA GLU A 1017 -32.69 15.91 63.06
C GLU A 1017 -31.79 15.26 61.99
N TRP A 1018 -31.17 16.08 61.15
CA TRP A 1018 -30.29 15.61 60.08
C TRP A 1018 -28.84 15.60 60.55
N SER A 1019 -28.19 14.44 60.52
CA SER A 1019 -26.75 14.37 60.72
C SER A 1019 -26.02 14.67 59.42
N LYS A 1020 -25.35 15.84 59.35
CA LYS A 1020 -24.44 16.16 58.23
C LYS A 1020 -23.27 15.18 58.11
N ARG A 1021 -22.84 14.58 59.22
CA ARG A 1021 -21.70 13.65 59.26
C ARG A 1021 -22.06 12.26 58.73
N GLU A 1022 -23.25 11.77 59.07
CA GLU A 1022 -23.69 10.40 58.74
C GLU A 1022 -24.67 10.35 57.54
N GLU A 1023 -25.00 11.52 56.95
CA GLU A 1023 -25.94 11.69 55.84
C GLU A 1023 -27.29 10.96 55.98
N LYS A 1024 -27.80 10.88 57.22
CA LYS A 1024 -29.10 10.29 57.52
C LYS A 1024 -29.77 11.02 58.69
N PHE A 1025 -31.09 10.90 58.78
CA PHE A 1025 -31.85 11.43 59.92
C PHE A 1025 -31.65 10.59 61.18
N TYR A 1026 -31.63 11.23 62.34
CA TYR A 1026 -31.74 10.61 63.67
C TYR A 1026 -32.86 11.28 64.47
N TYR A 1027 -33.30 10.62 65.52
CA TYR A 1027 -34.28 11.12 66.47
C TYR A 1027 -33.58 11.57 67.73
N PHE A 1028 -33.88 12.79 68.15
CA PHE A 1028 -33.30 13.43 69.32
C PHE A 1028 -34.40 13.77 70.31
N ASN A 1029 -34.25 13.36 71.56
CA ASN A 1029 -35.17 13.76 72.61
C ASN A 1029 -34.67 15.04 73.28
N THR A 1030 -35.41 16.13 73.15
CA THR A 1030 -35.03 17.45 73.68
C THR A 1030 -35.02 17.50 75.20
N ASN A 1031 -35.80 16.64 75.87
CA ASN A 1031 -35.93 16.56 77.32
C ASN A 1031 -34.87 15.64 77.96
N THR A 1032 -34.59 14.47 77.36
CA THR A 1032 -33.61 13.50 77.92
C THR A 1032 -32.21 13.61 77.32
N LYS A 1033 -32.05 14.41 76.25
CA LYS A 1033 -30.81 14.55 75.44
C LYS A 1033 -30.34 13.25 74.77
N GLU A 1034 -31.23 12.26 74.66
CA GLU A 1034 -30.94 10.99 74.01
C GLU A 1034 -31.03 11.11 72.49
N SER A 1035 -30.16 10.41 71.76
CA SER A 1035 -30.19 10.31 70.29
C SER A 1035 -30.25 8.86 69.83
N ARG A 1036 -31.11 8.56 68.87
CA ARG A 1036 -31.29 7.22 68.30
C ARG A 1036 -31.48 7.30 66.79
N TRP A 1037 -31.04 6.27 66.07
CA TRP A 1037 -31.18 6.20 64.61
C TRP A 1037 -32.50 5.56 64.15
N GLU A 1038 -33.26 4.97 65.07
CA GLU A 1038 -34.56 4.36 64.82
C GLU A 1038 -35.68 5.22 65.44
N PRO A 1039 -36.90 5.21 64.86
CA PRO A 1039 -38.02 5.98 65.39
C PRO A 1039 -38.35 5.56 66.83
N PRO A 1040 -38.48 6.51 67.76
CA PRO A 1040 -38.93 6.21 69.12
C PRO A 1040 -40.38 5.74 69.07
N THR A 1041 -40.65 4.56 69.65
CA THR A 1041 -41.99 3.99 69.81
C THR A 1041 -42.82 4.75 70.84
#